data_AF-J0P0R0-F1
#
_entry.id   AF-J0P0R0-F1
#
_cell.length_a   1.000
_cell.length_b   1.000
_cell.length_c   1.000
_cell.angle_alpha   90.00
_cell.angle_beta   90.00
_cell.angle_gamma   90.00
#
_symmetry.space_group_name_H-M   'P 1'
#
loop_
_entity.id
_entity.type
_entity.pdbx_description
1 polymer ?
#
loop_
_entity_poly.entity_id
_entity_poly.type
_entity_poly.pdbx_seq_one_letter_code
_entity_poly.pdbx_strand_id
1 'polypeptide(L)'
;MRLSLFLLFFPLFLLAQKGAYAPYGGVFTPKGQLKALLVPVYFNNQPQTNPNFKNQEHYLAQWDSQNPNMLPNPINPKTGRCPSFMANDRSDFLPENLSKMGFNASSLFFLQSQGQFQFTVEVFKDSSGQAAAVGIDPSGGRSWSDMNRKALFAMMAANPHLPLSHLDQRTNYPNFQFDNQNTRPDSLVDYVIFVYRYSPNWSQQPAPGMNRWLGSGGGFASPGSIGLESYQGYSIQQGFTMMWGSNVFVHELAHSLFNAPHFFGANQTVGDYFRRPAIGWGATSTIPIFQLFNAWEAWYMGYLPNLRSLELTFGQKEVLALDDFCTEQEALRIRLPQGQGQWLWLELHQKLHPFDEHAWAGQQLGQLQLSGTPAGLYAYVDDTGIDSLQQIVRALSPACNALYPINAAGNYDYTYIQEEPKRNAWGNPLYRFQRLRPNAVSGTNPFFFFRADLNQDGRIAYNRNYNGARNEGMPIIYEQNDTGGYSELYQSFGMQAVAPLPQGYRTQAFGPGDQLWAGGNPALVHYPKYDFRKDLQAPYRLQDLHIKVVATENQRYILEIERKAIELKEGQDWAGEIILPNCSEDERVDLILAKKQVLQLRPSGTANRSRQQVNGRFVGPTILTLAQGSSCYLAKKSRLYIAKGGQLKLEKGAKIILGPKAKIIIEKGGELIAEEGQIELGRRAKIIKK
;
A
#
# COMPACT_ATOMS: atom_id res chain seq x y z
N MET A 1 55.77 -8.35 56.13
CA MET A 1 54.55 -8.97 55.56
C MET A 1 53.92 -7.98 54.60
N ARG A 2 54.04 -8.21 53.28
CA ARG A 2 53.40 -7.41 52.22
C ARG A 2 52.05 -8.06 51.92
N LEU A 3 50.96 -7.33 52.11
CA LEU A 3 49.63 -7.76 51.68
C LEU A 3 49.42 -7.31 50.22
N SER A 4 49.44 -8.28 49.30
CA SER A 4 49.14 -8.06 47.89
C SER A 4 47.62 -8.01 47.70
N LEU A 5 47.11 -6.86 47.27
CA LEU A 5 45.71 -6.68 46.86
C LEU A 5 45.58 -7.17 45.41
N PHE A 6 44.98 -8.34 45.23
CA PHE A 6 44.61 -8.88 43.92
C PHE A 6 43.41 -8.10 43.38
N LEU A 7 43.65 -7.20 42.43
CA LEU A 7 42.60 -6.59 41.59
C LEU A 7 42.17 -7.62 40.55
N LEU A 8 41.02 -8.26 40.80
CA LEU A 8 40.27 -9.03 39.81
C LEU A 8 39.76 -8.08 38.71
N PHE A 9 40.41 -8.11 37.55
CA PHE A 9 39.85 -7.58 36.31
C PHE A 9 38.67 -8.47 35.89
N PHE A 10 37.45 -8.06 36.24
CA PHE A 10 36.27 -8.50 35.50
C PHE A 10 36.32 -7.84 34.11
N PRO A 11 36.23 -8.60 33.01
CA PRO A 11 35.99 -7.98 31.72
C PRO A 11 34.56 -7.43 31.78
N LEU A 12 34.43 -6.10 31.85
CA LEU A 12 33.22 -5.43 31.40
C LEU A 12 33.06 -5.82 29.92
N PHE A 13 32.28 -6.85 29.65
CA PHE A 13 31.58 -6.96 28.39
C PHE A 13 30.67 -5.73 28.34
N LEU A 14 31.17 -4.66 27.71
CA LEU A 14 30.34 -3.67 27.06
C LEU A 14 29.46 -4.46 26.08
N LEU A 15 28.28 -4.89 26.57
CA LEU A 15 27.16 -5.21 25.72
C LEU A 15 26.90 -3.94 24.93
N ALA A 16 27.47 -3.84 23.73
CA ALA A 16 27.07 -2.86 22.76
C ALA A 16 25.55 -2.93 22.72
N GLN A 17 24.88 -1.84 23.11
CA GLN A 17 23.43 -1.73 22.95
C GLN A 17 23.16 -2.03 21.48
N LYS A 18 22.61 -3.21 21.20
CA LYS A 18 22.15 -3.55 19.86
C LYS A 18 21.12 -2.48 19.52
N GLY A 19 21.38 -1.70 18.47
CA GLY A 19 20.42 -0.71 17.98
C GLY A 19 19.09 -1.38 17.60
N ALA A 20 18.07 -0.55 17.38
CA ALA A 20 16.76 -1.02 16.98
C ALA A 20 16.85 -1.98 15.77
N TYR A 21 15.97 -2.98 15.72
CA TYR A 21 15.87 -3.96 14.64
C TYR A 21 14.38 -4.27 14.38
N ALA A 22 13.92 -3.90 13.18
CA ALA A 22 12.53 -3.96 12.76
C ALA A 22 11.86 -5.33 12.96
N PRO A 23 12.51 -6.48 12.66
CA PRO A 23 11.92 -7.80 12.91
C PRO A 23 11.71 -8.16 14.38
N TYR A 24 12.21 -7.36 15.34
CA TYR A 24 11.84 -7.51 16.76
C TYR A 24 10.44 -6.97 17.08
N GLY A 25 9.85 -6.20 16.17
CA GLY A 25 8.49 -5.66 16.27
C GLY A 25 8.34 -4.56 17.33
N GLY A 26 7.19 -3.89 17.29
CA GLY A 26 6.84 -2.81 18.21
C GLY A 26 6.33 -3.35 19.54
N VAL A 27 5.12 -3.91 19.54
CA VAL A 27 4.45 -4.43 20.73
C VAL A 27 4.88 -5.86 21.08
N PHE A 28 5.21 -6.67 20.08
CA PHE A 28 5.74 -8.02 20.23
C PHE A 28 6.56 -8.41 19.00
N THR A 29 7.46 -9.38 19.17
CA THR A 29 8.18 -9.99 18.07
C THR A 29 7.25 -10.92 17.29
N PRO A 30 7.15 -10.75 15.97
CA PRO A 30 6.24 -11.52 15.13
C PRO A 30 6.80 -12.91 14.80
N LYS A 31 7.24 -13.63 15.84
CA LYS A 31 7.78 -14.99 15.81
C LYS A 31 7.33 -15.72 17.07
N GLY A 32 7.41 -17.04 17.06
CA GLY A 32 6.93 -17.90 18.14
C GLY A 32 5.41 -17.87 18.29
N GLN A 33 4.92 -18.14 19.50
CA GLN A 33 3.48 -18.14 19.81
C GLN A 33 3.05 -16.88 20.56
N LEU A 34 2.06 -16.17 20.03
CA LEU A 34 1.37 -15.10 20.75
C LEU A 34 -0.06 -15.56 21.05
N LYS A 35 -0.48 -15.43 22.31
CA LYS A 35 -1.84 -15.75 22.74
C LYS A 35 -2.53 -14.48 23.22
N ALA A 36 -3.55 -14.04 22.48
CA ALA A 36 -4.32 -12.85 22.83
C ALA A 36 -5.64 -13.20 23.52
N LEU A 37 -6.15 -12.28 24.34
CA LEU A 37 -7.51 -12.34 24.87
C LEU A 37 -8.48 -11.67 23.90
N LEU A 38 -9.49 -12.39 23.44
CA LEU A 38 -10.60 -11.84 22.65
C LEU A 38 -11.79 -11.55 23.56
N VAL A 39 -12.20 -10.28 23.61
CA VAL A 39 -13.31 -9.81 24.45
C VAL A 39 -14.44 -9.29 23.56
N PRO A 40 -15.49 -10.09 23.32
CA PRO A 40 -16.72 -9.61 22.70
C PRO A 40 -17.45 -8.64 23.63
N VAL A 41 -17.83 -7.47 23.12
CA VAL A 41 -18.46 -6.39 23.91
C VAL A 41 -19.77 -5.96 23.27
N TYR A 42 -20.79 -5.69 24.08
CA TYR A 42 -22.04 -5.09 23.63
C TYR A 42 -22.46 -3.93 24.53
N PHE A 43 -23.31 -3.04 24.00
CA PHE A 43 -23.90 -1.94 24.75
C PHE A 43 -25.24 -2.36 25.37
N ASN A 44 -25.44 -2.04 26.64
CA ASN A 44 -26.68 -2.31 27.36
C ASN A 44 -27.86 -1.58 26.72
N ASN A 45 -29.07 -2.13 26.88
CA ASN A 45 -30.30 -1.45 26.50
C ASN A 45 -30.53 -0.22 27.39
N GLN A 46 -31.12 0.82 26.81
CA GLN A 46 -31.52 2.06 27.49
C GLN A 46 -30.41 2.67 28.34
N PRO A 47 -29.18 2.85 27.80
CA PRO A 47 -28.09 3.47 28.55
C PRO A 47 -28.48 4.90 28.94
N GLN A 48 -27.90 5.43 30.03
CA GLN A 48 -28.25 6.77 30.51
C GLN A 48 -27.98 7.86 29.45
N THR A 49 -27.00 7.64 28.59
CA THR A 49 -26.66 8.53 27.46
C THR A 49 -27.67 8.50 26.31
N ASN A 50 -28.43 7.42 26.15
CA ASN A 50 -29.50 7.32 25.16
C ASN A 50 -30.58 6.32 25.62
N PRO A 51 -31.59 6.77 26.38
CA PRO A 51 -32.66 5.90 26.88
C PRO A 51 -33.49 5.21 25.77
N ASN A 52 -33.41 5.69 24.53
CA ASN A 52 -34.13 5.09 23.40
C ASN A 52 -33.36 3.91 22.78
N PHE A 53 -32.04 3.86 22.94
CA PHE A 53 -31.22 2.82 22.33
C PHE A 53 -31.58 1.44 22.88
N LYS A 54 -31.85 0.49 21.99
CA LYS A 54 -32.05 -0.91 22.34
C LYS A 54 -31.21 -1.76 21.40
N ASN A 55 -30.19 -2.40 21.97
CA ASN A 55 -29.22 -3.23 21.26
C ASN A 55 -29.92 -4.27 20.36
N GLN A 56 -31.00 -4.86 20.86
CA GLN A 56 -31.81 -5.88 20.20
C GLN A 56 -32.58 -5.42 18.96
N GLU A 57 -32.82 -4.12 18.81
CA GLU A 57 -33.52 -3.55 17.65
C GLU A 57 -32.56 -3.29 16.47
N HIS A 58 -31.25 -3.47 16.68
CA HIS A 58 -30.23 -3.21 15.67
C HIS A 58 -29.66 -4.53 15.14
N TYR A 59 -29.97 -4.83 13.88
CA TYR A 59 -29.40 -5.98 13.20
C TYR A 59 -27.88 -5.84 13.02
N LEU A 60 -27.17 -6.96 13.21
CA LEU A 60 -25.78 -7.10 12.85
C LEU A 60 -25.54 -8.55 12.39
N ALA A 61 -25.07 -8.70 11.15
CA ALA A 61 -24.89 -10.02 10.55
C ALA A 61 -23.96 -10.89 11.43
N GLN A 62 -24.35 -12.15 11.64
CA GLN A 62 -23.60 -13.10 12.48
C GLN A 62 -23.40 -12.67 13.93
N TRP A 63 -24.14 -11.70 14.47
CA TRP A 63 -24.11 -11.37 15.90
C TRP A 63 -25.52 -11.06 16.41
N ASP A 64 -26.26 -12.14 16.67
CA ASP A 64 -27.61 -12.08 17.19
C ASP A 64 -27.62 -11.61 18.65
N SER A 65 -28.30 -10.50 18.90
CA SER A 65 -28.53 -9.92 20.22
C SER A 65 -29.56 -10.67 21.06
N GLN A 66 -30.25 -11.66 20.50
CA GLN A 66 -31.15 -12.54 21.25
C GLN A 66 -30.44 -13.81 21.76
N ASN A 67 -29.18 -14.04 21.34
CA ASN A 67 -28.38 -15.14 21.85
C ASN A 67 -28.12 -14.95 23.35
N PRO A 68 -28.39 -15.94 24.22
CA PRO A 68 -28.21 -15.82 25.67
C PRO A 68 -26.79 -15.42 26.09
N ASN A 69 -25.77 -15.79 25.32
CA ASN A 69 -24.37 -15.45 25.62
C ASN A 69 -23.89 -14.19 24.89
N MET A 70 -24.75 -13.57 24.07
CA MET A 70 -24.45 -12.36 23.30
C MET A 70 -23.16 -12.46 22.46
N LEU A 71 -22.85 -13.65 21.94
CA LEU A 71 -21.64 -13.93 21.15
C LEU A 71 -21.92 -13.90 19.64
N PRO A 72 -20.93 -13.51 18.81
CA PRO A 72 -21.00 -13.68 17.37
C PRO A 72 -20.88 -15.15 16.93
N ASN A 73 -21.41 -15.47 15.76
CA ASN A 73 -21.68 -16.83 15.29
C ASN A 73 -20.48 -17.69 14.81
N PRO A 74 -19.20 -17.28 14.80
CA PRO A 74 -18.14 -18.31 14.78
C PRO A 74 -17.75 -18.76 16.19
N ILE A 75 -18.15 -18.06 17.26
CA ILE A 75 -17.72 -18.40 18.62
C ILE A 75 -18.64 -19.44 19.24
N ASN A 76 -18.06 -20.59 19.59
CA ASN A 76 -18.76 -21.62 20.33
C ASN A 76 -19.01 -21.16 21.78
N PRO A 77 -20.25 -21.06 22.27
CA PRO A 77 -20.55 -20.55 23.60
C PRO A 77 -20.01 -21.41 24.74
N LYS A 78 -19.91 -22.74 24.54
CA LYS A 78 -19.44 -23.65 25.59
C LYS A 78 -17.92 -23.64 25.72
N THR A 79 -17.21 -23.60 24.59
CA THR A 79 -15.76 -23.79 24.57
C THR A 79 -14.98 -22.50 24.34
N GLY A 80 -15.61 -21.49 23.73
CA GLY A 80 -14.97 -20.30 23.20
C GLY A 80 -14.21 -20.54 21.89
N ARG A 81 -14.24 -21.76 21.32
CA ARG A 81 -13.54 -22.04 20.06
C ARG A 81 -14.20 -21.32 18.89
N CYS A 82 -13.37 -20.77 18.00
CA CYS A 82 -13.74 -19.99 16.83
C CYS A 82 -12.70 -20.09 15.69
N PRO A 83 -12.21 -21.29 15.30
CA PRO A 83 -11.11 -21.42 14.36
C PRO A 83 -11.38 -20.75 13.00
N SER A 84 -12.64 -20.70 12.54
CA SER A 84 -13.01 -19.98 11.31
C SER A 84 -12.87 -18.46 11.40
N PHE A 85 -12.78 -17.90 12.61
CA PHE A 85 -12.52 -16.49 12.86
C PHE A 85 -11.05 -16.23 13.21
N MET A 86 -10.50 -16.99 14.16
CA MET A 86 -9.09 -16.97 14.58
C MET A 86 -8.72 -18.31 15.21
N ALA A 87 -7.48 -18.75 15.03
CA ALA A 87 -6.98 -19.97 15.67
C ALA A 87 -7.03 -19.82 17.20
N ASN A 88 -7.41 -20.88 17.89
CA ASN A 88 -7.45 -20.91 19.36
C ASN A 88 -6.22 -21.60 19.95
N ASP A 89 -5.62 -22.55 19.24
CA ASP A 89 -4.45 -23.28 19.69
C ASP A 89 -3.57 -23.79 18.54
N ARG A 90 -2.47 -24.47 18.88
CA ARG A 90 -1.50 -24.99 17.91
C ARG A 90 -2.08 -26.04 16.96
N SER A 91 -3.08 -26.81 17.40
CA SER A 91 -3.68 -27.86 16.58
C SER A 91 -4.50 -27.29 15.43
N ASP A 92 -4.97 -26.04 15.53
CA ASP A 92 -5.68 -25.37 14.43
C ASP A 92 -4.76 -25.10 13.21
N PHE A 93 -3.44 -25.09 13.41
CA PHE A 93 -2.46 -24.92 12.33
C PHE A 93 -2.01 -26.23 11.67
N LEU A 94 -2.51 -27.39 12.12
CA LEU A 94 -2.28 -28.65 11.43
C LEU A 94 -2.92 -28.61 10.04
N PRO A 95 -2.32 -29.22 8.99
CA PRO A 95 -2.79 -29.09 7.60
C PRO A 95 -4.29 -29.36 7.39
N GLU A 96 -4.83 -30.37 8.07
CA GLU A 96 -6.24 -30.77 8.01
C GLU A 96 -7.21 -29.75 8.66
N ASN A 97 -6.71 -28.89 9.54
CA ASN A 97 -7.47 -27.85 10.22
C ASN A 97 -7.27 -26.48 9.55
N LEU A 98 -6.03 -26.20 9.12
CA LEU A 98 -5.67 -24.97 8.41
C LEU A 98 -6.48 -24.77 7.12
N SER A 99 -6.72 -25.86 6.37
CA SER A 99 -7.58 -25.85 5.18
C SER A 99 -9.05 -25.53 5.48
N LYS A 100 -9.56 -25.92 6.66
CA LYS A 100 -10.94 -25.65 7.10
C LYS A 100 -11.10 -24.27 7.72
N MET A 101 -10.02 -23.72 8.26
CA MET A 101 -9.98 -22.40 8.88
C MET A 101 -10.25 -21.28 7.84
N GLY A 102 -9.86 -21.51 6.57
CA GLY A 102 -9.98 -20.51 5.52
C GLY A 102 -9.09 -19.30 5.76
N PHE A 103 -9.40 -18.18 5.12
CA PHE A 103 -8.67 -16.93 5.35
C PHE A 103 -9.11 -16.26 6.65
N ASN A 104 -8.16 -16.14 7.57
CA ASN A 104 -8.23 -15.23 8.71
C ASN A 104 -6.83 -14.77 9.15
N ALA A 105 -6.76 -13.86 10.13
CA ALA A 105 -5.50 -13.31 10.58
C ALA A 105 -4.50 -14.38 11.04
N SER A 106 -4.92 -15.34 11.87
CA SER A 106 -4.06 -16.44 12.33
C SER A 106 -3.47 -17.23 11.17
N SER A 107 -4.30 -17.64 10.21
CA SER A 107 -3.87 -18.37 9.01
C SER A 107 -2.91 -17.55 8.15
N LEU A 108 -3.16 -16.24 8.00
CA LEU A 108 -2.33 -15.32 7.21
C LEU A 108 -0.94 -15.22 7.82
N PHE A 109 -0.85 -14.89 9.10
CA PHE A 109 0.43 -14.78 9.80
C PHE A 109 1.20 -16.11 9.80
N PHE A 110 0.52 -17.23 10.02
CA PHE A 110 1.14 -18.54 10.00
C PHE A 110 1.72 -18.89 8.63
N LEU A 111 0.92 -18.75 7.56
CA LEU A 111 1.37 -19.08 6.20
C LEU A 111 2.45 -18.12 5.69
N GLN A 112 2.27 -16.80 5.87
CA GLN A 112 3.24 -15.81 5.41
C GLN A 112 4.57 -15.86 6.17
N SER A 113 4.56 -16.32 7.42
CA SER A 113 5.79 -16.52 8.21
C SER A 113 6.41 -17.91 8.02
N GLN A 114 5.87 -18.76 7.14
CA GLN A 114 6.28 -20.17 7.00
C GLN A 114 6.25 -20.93 8.34
N GLY A 115 5.22 -20.66 9.15
CA GLY A 115 4.99 -21.28 10.45
C GLY A 115 5.85 -20.73 11.58
N GLN A 116 6.69 -19.71 11.34
CA GLN A 116 7.50 -19.08 12.39
C GLN A 116 6.64 -18.31 13.40
N PHE A 117 5.43 -17.88 13.04
CA PHE A 117 4.54 -17.14 13.91
C PHE A 117 3.15 -17.78 14.02
N GLN A 118 2.72 -18.02 15.26
CA GLN A 118 1.41 -18.58 15.59
C GLN A 118 0.64 -17.57 16.45
N PHE A 119 -0.31 -16.89 15.81
CA PHE A 119 -1.23 -15.98 16.48
C PHE A 119 -2.50 -16.72 16.90
N THR A 120 -2.72 -16.86 18.20
CA THR A 120 -3.87 -17.58 18.77
C THR A 120 -4.71 -16.67 19.67
N VAL A 121 -6.00 -16.98 19.81
CA VAL A 121 -6.90 -16.25 20.72
C VAL A 121 -7.61 -17.16 21.70
N GLU A 122 -7.78 -16.65 22.91
CA GLU A 122 -8.70 -17.18 23.90
C GLU A 122 -9.88 -16.22 24.06
N VAL A 123 -11.10 -16.72 23.91
CA VAL A 123 -12.30 -15.92 24.12
C VAL A 123 -12.56 -15.78 25.62
N PHE A 124 -12.90 -14.57 26.05
CA PHE A 124 -13.29 -14.28 27.43
C PHE A 124 -14.39 -15.25 27.92
N LYS A 125 -14.22 -15.71 29.16
CA LYS A 125 -15.15 -16.60 29.85
C LYS A 125 -15.64 -15.96 31.15
N ASP A 126 -16.95 -16.06 31.39
CA ASP A 126 -17.56 -15.62 32.65
C ASP A 126 -17.16 -16.53 33.83
N SER A 127 -17.67 -16.22 35.02
CA SER A 127 -17.41 -17.01 36.23
C SER A 127 -17.93 -18.46 36.17
N SER A 128 -18.81 -18.80 35.21
CA SER A 128 -19.26 -20.18 34.97
C SER A 128 -18.30 -20.97 34.07
N GLY A 129 -17.28 -20.31 33.51
CA GLY A 129 -16.33 -20.88 32.57
C GLY A 129 -16.86 -20.98 31.13
N GLN A 130 -18.03 -20.42 30.85
CA GLN A 130 -18.60 -20.35 29.50
C GLN A 130 -18.13 -19.09 28.78
N ALA A 131 -17.98 -19.18 27.46
CA ALA A 131 -17.64 -17.99 26.67
C ALA A 131 -18.82 -17.02 26.67
N ALA A 132 -18.54 -15.75 26.90
CA ALA A 132 -19.56 -14.72 27.03
C ALA A 132 -19.10 -13.39 26.45
N ALA A 133 -20.04 -12.54 26.06
CA ALA A 133 -19.77 -11.14 25.80
C ALA A 133 -19.99 -10.29 27.06
N VAL A 134 -19.25 -9.18 27.17
CA VAL A 134 -19.40 -8.24 28.28
C VAL A 134 -20.31 -7.07 27.91
N GLY A 135 -21.31 -6.82 28.74
CA GLY A 135 -22.25 -5.71 28.58
C GLY A 135 -21.73 -4.44 29.25
N ILE A 136 -21.75 -3.31 28.54
CA ILE A 136 -21.32 -2.02 29.08
C ILE A 136 -22.37 -0.93 28.93
N ASP A 137 -22.39 -0.01 29.91
CA ASP A 137 -23.07 1.28 29.78
C ASP A 137 -22.07 2.34 29.25
N PRO A 138 -22.30 2.93 28.07
CA PRO A 138 -21.41 3.93 27.48
C PRO A 138 -21.39 5.27 28.23
N SER A 139 -22.21 5.46 29.27
CA SER A 139 -22.36 6.73 29.97
C SER A 139 -21.06 7.28 30.56
N GLY A 140 -20.80 8.57 30.29
CA GLY A 140 -19.56 9.26 30.66
C GLY A 140 -18.38 9.03 29.72
N GLY A 141 -18.49 8.12 28.74
CA GLY A 141 -17.42 7.91 27.76
C GLY A 141 -17.52 8.84 26.55
N ARG A 142 -16.36 9.20 25.99
CA ARG A 142 -16.22 10.11 24.84
C ARG A 142 -15.33 9.52 23.73
N SER A 143 -14.82 8.31 23.94
CA SER A 143 -13.87 7.64 23.06
C SER A 143 -13.95 6.11 23.19
N TRP A 144 -13.39 5.38 22.23
CA TRP A 144 -13.23 3.93 22.34
C TRP A 144 -12.30 3.50 23.49
N SER A 145 -11.34 4.34 23.86
CA SER A 145 -10.50 4.13 25.04
C SER A 145 -11.32 4.09 26.33
N ASP A 146 -12.31 4.97 26.47
CA ASP A 146 -13.22 4.95 27.63
C ASP A 146 -14.10 3.69 27.63
N MET A 147 -14.53 3.25 26.44
CA MET A 147 -15.32 2.02 26.29
C MET A 147 -14.50 0.79 26.67
N ASN A 148 -13.23 0.72 26.25
CA ASN A 148 -12.35 -0.39 26.60
C ASN A 148 -12.11 -0.47 28.10
N ARG A 149 -11.93 0.67 28.77
CA ARG A 149 -11.83 0.73 30.24
C ARG A 149 -13.10 0.18 30.90
N LYS A 150 -14.28 0.56 30.41
CA LYS A 150 -15.56 0.03 30.91
C LYS A 150 -15.74 -1.46 30.63
N ALA A 151 -15.37 -1.92 29.44
CA ALA A 151 -15.40 -3.33 29.06
C ALA A 151 -14.49 -4.16 29.96
N LEU A 152 -13.32 -3.61 30.31
CA LEU A 152 -12.39 -4.25 31.23
C LEU A 152 -12.96 -4.38 32.65
N PHE A 153 -13.58 -3.33 33.20
CA PHE A 153 -14.27 -3.43 34.48
C PHE A 153 -15.44 -4.41 34.45
N ALA A 154 -16.22 -4.42 33.36
CA ALA A 154 -17.32 -5.37 33.19
C ALA A 154 -16.82 -6.81 33.10
N MET A 155 -15.71 -7.05 32.40
CA MET A 155 -15.03 -8.33 32.31
C MET A 155 -14.58 -8.83 33.69
N MET A 156 -13.96 -7.97 34.49
CA MET A 156 -13.53 -8.30 35.86
C MET A 156 -14.71 -8.58 36.79
N ALA A 157 -15.81 -7.83 36.66
CA ALA A 157 -17.02 -8.09 37.43
C ALA A 157 -17.70 -9.42 37.04
N ALA A 158 -17.70 -9.75 35.75
CA ALA A 158 -18.28 -10.98 35.23
C ALA A 158 -17.45 -12.24 35.55
N ASN A 159 -16.14 -12.09 35.77
CA ASN A 159 -15.28 -13.16 36.26
C ASN A 159 -14.17 -12.65 37.20
N PRO A 160 -14.48 -12.50 38.51
CA PRO A 160 -13.52 -12.01 39.51
C PRO A 160 -12.29 -12.90 39.73
N HIS A 161 -12.31 -14.12 39.17
CA HIS A 161 -11.27 -15.14 39.28
C HIS A 161 -10.64 -15.50 37.93
N LEU A 162 -10.82 -14.66 36.90
CA LEU A 162 -10.27 -14.90 35.56
C LEU A 162 -8.74 -15.12 35.63
N PRO A 163 -8.24 -16.32 35.28
CA PRO A 163 -6.80 -16.56 35.26
C PRO A 163 -6.19 -15.77 34.10
N LEU A 164 -5.23 -14.90 34.40
CA LEU A 164 -4.51 -14.10 33.39
C LEU A 164 -3.08 -14.56 33.14
N SER A 165 -2.53 -15.41 34.01
CA SER A 165 -1.13 -15.84 33.97
C SER A 165 -0.75 -16.57 32.68
N HIS A 166 -1.68 -17.28 32.05
CA HIS A 166 -1.42 -17.98 30.80
C HIS A 166 -1.53 -17.09 29.55
N LEU A 167 -1.91 -15.81 29.72
CA LEU A 167 -1.98 -14.78 28.68
C LEU A 167 -0.81 -13.78 28.77
N ASP A 168 0.08 -13.98 29.73
CA ASP A 168 1.37 -13.29 29.89
C ASP A 168 2.46 -14.34 29.67
N GLN A 169 2.91 -14.49 28.43
CA GLN A 169 3.87 -15.52 28.03
C GLN A 169 5.24 -14.94 27.72
N ARG A 170 5.37 -13.61 27.66
CA ARG A 170 6.56 -12.91 27.19
C ARG A 170 6.77 -11.64 27.99
N THR A 171 7.96 -11.07 27.85
CA THR A 171 8.19 -9.67 28.22
C THR A 171 7.60 -8.78 27.14
N ASN A 172 6.64 -7.92 27.48
CA ASN A 172 5.92 -7.07 26.54
C ASN A 172 6.80 -5.93 26.02
N TYR A 173 6.35 -5.33 24.90
CA TYR A 173 6.88 -4.07 24.37
C TYR A 173 8.39 -4.10 24.07
N PRO A 174 8.85 -5.00 23.17
CA PRO A 174 10.23 -5.02 22.74
C PRO A 174 10.67 -3.70 22.11
N ASN A 175 9.74 -2.94 21.52
CA ASN A 175 9.98 -1.63 20.89
C ASN A 175 11.20 -1.67 19.96
N PHE A 176 11.26 -2.75 19.18
CA PHE A 176 12.32 -3.08 18.23
C PHE A 176 13.71 -3.28 18.86
N GLN A 177 13.84 -3.41 20.18
CA GLN A 177 15.14 -3.51 20.86
C GLN A 177 15.60 -4.95 21.09
N PHE A 178 14.69 -5.92 21.21
CA PHE A 178 15.03 -7.32 21.46
C PHE A 178 13.96 -8.28 20.94
N ASP A 179 14.36 -9.53 20.69
CA ASP A 179 13.43 -10.62 20.38
C ASP A 179 12.74 -11.08 21.67
N ASN A 180 11.41 -10.90 21.75
CA ASN A 180 10.63 -11.29 22.92
C ASN A 180 9.94 -12.66 22.79
N GLN A 181 10.25 -13.46 21.77
CA GLN A 181 9.51 -14.72 21.53
C GLN A 181 9.71 -15.79 22.62
N ASN A 182 10.86 -15.75 23.31
CA ASN A 182 11.26 -16.73 24.33
C ASN A 182 11.68 -16.05 25.66
N THR A 183 11.11 -14.89 25.96
CA THR A 183 11.39 -14.17 27.21
C THR A 183 10.48 -14.62 28.34
N ARG A 184 10.73 -14.15 29.57
CA ARG A 184 9.91 -14.49 30.73
C ARG A 184 8.67 -13.59 30.79
N PRO A 185 7.54 -14.09 31.33
CA PRO A 185 6.39 -13.28 31.69
C PRO A 185 6.77 -12.08 32.56
N ASP A 186 6.08 -10.95 32.41
CA ASP A 186 6.38 -9.69 33.11
C ASP A 186 5.21 -9.07 33.88
N SER A 187 4.17 -9.87 34.13
CA SER A 187 2.89 -9.48 34.74
C SER A 187 2.07 -8.52 33.87
N LEU A 188 2.32 -8.48 32.57
CA LEU A 188 1.48 -7.79 31.58
C LEU A 188 0.83 -8.82 30.67
N VAL A 189 -0.48 -8.71 30.47
CA VAL A 189 -1.15 -9.53 29.45
C VAL A 189 -0.58 -9.15 28.08
N ASP A 190 -0.13 -10.14 27.31
CA ASP A 190 0.60 -9.95 26.05
C ASP A 190 -0.20 -9.10 25.06
N TYR A 191 -1.49 -9.41 24.88
CA TYR A 191 -2.35 -8.70 23.93
C TYR A 191 -3.84 -8.91 24.18
N VAL A 192 -4.65 -7.85 24.02
CA VAL A 192 -6.12 -7.92 24.18
C VAL A 192 -6.83 -7.31 22.97
N ILE A 193 -7.90 -7.95 22.50
CA ILE A 193 -8.69 -7.51 21.36
C ILE A 193 -10.13 -7.30 21.83
N PHE A 194 -10.60 -6.06 21.80
CA PHE A 194 -12.00 -5.75 22.04
C PHE A 194 -12.76 -5.73 20.72
N VAL A 195 -13.81 -6.57 20.63
CA VAL A 195 -14.67 -6.63 19.45
C VAL A 195 -16.06 -6.15 19.85
N TYR A 196 -16.48 -5.02 19.31
CA TYR A 196 -17.76 -4.42 19.68
C TYR A 196 -18.87 -4.83 18.71
N ARG A 197 -20.01 -5.25 19.27
CA ARG A 197 -21.29 -5.26 18.57
C ARG A 197 -21.74 -3.81 18.35
N TYR A 198 -21.35 -3.24 17.22
CA TYR A 198 -21.60 -1.84 16.90
C TYR A 198 -21.56 -1.59 15.38
N SER A 199 -22.36 -0.64 14.92
CA SER A 199 -22.24 -0.07 13.58
C SER A 199 -22.47 1.45 13.60
N PRO A 200 -21.64 2.23 12.89
CA PRO A 200 -21.88 3.67 12.75
C PRO A 200 -23.16 3.99 11.97
N ASN A 201 -23.74 2.98 11.29
CA ASN A 201 -24.94 3.09 10.48
C ASN A 201 -26.23 2.74 11.23
N TRP A 202 -26.15 2.36 12.51
CA TRP A 202 -27.36 2.16 13.31
C TRP A 202 -28.14 3.46 13.45
N SER A 203 -29.46 3.37 13.26
CA SER A 203 -30.40 4.48 13.34
C SER A 203 -30.37 5.19 14.70
N GLN A 204 -30.03 4.45 15.76
CA GLN A 204 -29.79 4.97 17.08
C GLN A 204 -28.41 4.52 17.56
N GLN A 205 -27.64 5.47 18.08
CA GLN A 205 -26.29 5.22 18.59
C GLN A 205 -26.34 4.98 20.10
N PRO A 206 -25.51 4.07 20.66
CA PRO A 206 -25.48 3.82 22.10
C PRO A 206 -25.16 5.07 22.93
N ALA A 207 -24.31 5.94 22.39
CA ALA A 207 -24.05 7.28 22.90
C ALA A 207 -24.21 8.31 21.76
N PRO A 208 -24.75 9.51 22.04
CA PRO A 208 -24.86 10.57 21.05
C PRO A 208 -23.51 10.90 20.39
N GLY A 209 -23.46 10.91 19.06
CA GLY A 209 -22.27 11.26 18.28
C GLY A 209 -21.20 10.17 18.18
N MET A 210 -21.43 8.98 18.74
CA MET A 210 -20.49 7.86 18.71
C MET A 210 -20.08 7.43 17.29
N ASN A 211 -20.99 7.56 16.32
CA ASN A 211 -20.71 7.35 14.89
C ASN A 211 -19.62 8.26 14.31
N ARG A 212 -19.26 9.34 15.00
CA ARG A 212 -18.20 10.28 14.60
C ARG A 212 -16.91 10.11 15.40
N TRP A 213 -16.85 9.20 16.38
CA TRP A 213 -15.62 8.93 17.11
C TRP A 213 -14.57 8.34 16.17
N LEU A 214 -13.30 8.66 16.41
CA LEU A 214 -12.19 8.12 15.64
C LEU A 214 -12.19 6.58 15.77
N GLY A 215 -12.13 5.88 14.65
CA GLY A 215 -12.17 4.42 14.60
C GLY A 215 -13.57 3.81 14.49
N SER A 216 -14.66 4.57 14.67
CA SER A 216 -16.04 4.06 14.55
C SER A 216 -16.41 3.48 13.18
N GLY A 217 -15.59 3.72 12.15
CA GLY A 217 -15.75 3.14 10.81
C GLY A 217 -15.08 1.77 10.63
N GLY A 218 -14.29 1.28 11.59
CA GLY A 218 -13.67 -0.03 11.46
C GLY A 218 -12.90 -0.53 12.68
N GLY A 219 -11.91 0.24 13.14
CA GLY A 219 -11.11 -0.09 14.30
C GLY A 219 -10.18 1.04 14.75
N PHE A 220 -9.47 0.78 15.84
CA PHE A 220 -8.58 1.72 16.51
C PHE A 220 -7.40 0.94 17.11
N ALA A 221 -6.22 1.05 16.47
CA ALA A 221 -4.92 0.49 16.89
C ALA A 221 -4.34 1.17 18.14
N SER A 222 -5.15 1.31 19.16
CA SER A 222 -4.68 1.55 20.51
C SER A 222 -5.70 0.88 21.43
N PRO A 223 -5.25 0.25 22.51
CA PRO A 223 -6.17 -0.20 23.55
C PRO A 223 -6.81 1.02 24.26
N GLY A 224 -6.36 2.25 23.96
CA GLY A 224 -6.47 3.38 24.86
C GLY A 224 -5.44 3.25 25.97
N SER A 225 -5.18 4.32 26.71
CA SER A 225 -4.52 4.21 28.01
C SER A 225 -5.44 3.37 28.92
N ILE A 226 -5.36 2.04 28.83
CA ILE A 226 -5.98 1.10 29.76
C ILE A 226 -5.15 1.17 31.04
N GLY A 227 -5.24 2.32 31.71
CA GLY A 227 -4.69 2.55 33.02
C GLY A 227 -5.55 1.84 34.04
N LEU A 228 -5.37 0.52 34.13
CA LEU A 228 -5.57 -0.17 35.39
C LEU A 228 -4.18 -0.46 35.96
N GLU A 229 -3.97 -0.07 37.21
CA GLU A 229 -2.69 -0.23 37.90
C GLU A 229 -2.34 -1.71 38.13
N SER A 230 -3.35 -2.59 38.28
CA SER A 230 -3.26 -4.06 38.16
C SER A 230 -4.61 -4.73 38.46
N TYR A 231 -4.84 -5.94 37.95
CA TYR A 231 -5.92 -6.86 38.31
C TYR A 231 -5.35 -8.25 38.54
N GLN A 232 -5.53 -8.79 39.75
CA GLN A 232 -4.89 -10.04 40.20
C GLN A 232 -3.37 -10.05 39.98
N GLY A 233 -2.71 -8.90 40.10
CA GLY A 233 -1.27 -8.75 39.85
C GLY A 233 -0.89 -8.56 38.39
N TYR A 234 -1.85 -8.60 37.44
CA TYR A 234 -1.60 -8.41 36.01
C TYR A 234 -2.10 -7.06 35.50
N SER A 235 -1.38 -6.41 34.59
CA SER A 235 -1.88 -5.21 33.89
C SER A 235 -2.18 -5.50 32.42
N ILE A 236 -3.11 -4.73 31.84
CA ILE A 236 -3.46 -4.82 30.42
C ILE A 236 -3.10 -3.50 29.76
N GLN A 237 -2.09 -3.51 28.89
CA GLN A 237 -1.57 -2.29 28.28
C GLN A 237 -1.56 -2.32 26.75
N GLN A 238 -1.67 -3.51 26.16
CA GLN A 238 -1.47 -3.75 24.73
C GLN A 238 -2.71 -4.38 24.09
N GLY A 239 -3.03 -3.96 22.88
CA GLY A 239 -4.24 -4.41 22.22
C GLY A 239 -4.78 -3.44 21.19
N PHE A 240 -5.97 -3.75 20.68
CA PHE A 240 -6.72 -2.83 19.84
C PHE A 240 -8.23 -3.07 19.95
N THR A 241 -8.97 -2.18 19.31
CA THR A 241 -10.43 -2.25 19.24
C THR A 241 -10.90 -2.34 17.81
N MET A 242 -11.90 -3.17 17.57
CA MET A 242 -12.59 -3.23 16.29
C MET A 242 -14.09 -3.36 16.46
N MET A 243 -14.82 -2.91 15.44
CA MET A 243 -16.24 -3.19 15.28
C MET A 243 -16.40 -4.56 14.62
N TRP A 244 -17.43 -5.29 15.00
CA TRP A 244 -17.74 -6.53 14.31
C TRP A 244 -18.03 -6.32 12.82
N GLY A 245 -17.49 -7.21 11.98
CA GLY A 245 -17.67 -7.16 10.53
C GLY A 245 -16.86 -6.08 9.81
N SER A 246 -15.96 -5.36 10.50
CA SER A 246 -15.14 -4.32 9.88
C SER A 246 -13.96 -4.83 9.06
N ASN A 247 -13.55 -6.09 9.25
CA ASN A 247 -12.42 -6.72 8.56
C ASN A 247 -11.07 -5.99 8.68
N VAL A 248 -10.87 -5.14 9.70
CA VAL A 248 -9.61 -4.38 9.90
C VAL A 248 -8.60 -5.09 10.80
N PHE A 249 -8.81 -6.35 11.18
CA PHE A 249 -7.96 -7.02 12.16
C PHE A 249 -6.46 -6.96 11.80
N VAL A 250 -6.12 -7.39 10.58
CA VAL A 250 -4.74 -7.42 10.09
C VAL A 250 -4.16 -6.00 10.02
N HIS A 251 -4.97 -5.02 9.62
CA HIS A 251 -4.61 -3.61 9.56
C HIS A 251 -4.25 -3.05 10.94
N GLU A 252 -5.12 -3.24 11.94
CA GLU A 252 -4.88 -2.74 13.30
C GLU A 252 -3.72 -3.48 13.99
N LEU A 253 -3.59 -4.79 13.74
CA LEU A 253 -2.47 -5.56 14.27
C LEU A 253 -1.14 -5.12 13.66
N ALA A 254 -1.09 -4.78 12.37
CA ALA A 254 0.12 -4.30 11.70
C ALA A 254 0.66 -2.99 12.29
N HIS A 255 -0.23 -2.09 12.72
CA HIS A 255 0.15 -0.89 13.49
C HIS A 255 0.88 -1.25 14.79
N SER A 256 0.42 -2.29 15.49
CA SER A 256 1.04 -2.77 16.75
C SER A 256 2.32 -3.56 16.50
N LEU A 257 2.35 -4.36 15.44
CA LEU A 257 3.41 -5.33 15.18
C LEU A 257 4.64 -4.63 14.61
N PHE A 258 4.50 -3.76 13.62
CA PHE A 258 5.65 -3.15 12.94
C PHE A 258 5.48 -1.66 12.63
N ASN A 259 4.57 -0.96 13.33
CA ASN A 259 4.28 0.47 13.10
C ASN A 259 3.89 0.80 11.66
N ALA A 260 3.15 -0.09 11.00
CA ALA A 260 2.76 0.03 9.60
C ALA A 260 2.17 1.42 9.28
N PRO A 261 2.76 2.21 8.37
CA PRO A 261 2.07 3.36 7.78
C PRO A 261 0.82 2.93 7.03
N HIS A 262 -0.08 3.87 6.72
CA HIS A 262 -1.14 3.62 5.76
C HIS A 262 -0.57 3.55 4.33
N PHE A 263 -0.27 2.34 3.85
CA PHE A 263 0.23 2.13 2.50
C PHE A 263 -0.88 2.19 1.44
N PHE A 264 -0.48 2.36 0.17
CA PHE A 264 -1.40 2.32 -0.99
C PHE A 264 -2.71 3.11 -0.79
N GLY A 265 -2.60 4.31 -0.23
CA GLY A 265 -3.71 5.23 -0.02
C GLY A 265 -4.74 4.85 1.04
N ALA A 266 -4.46 3.88 1.92
CA ALA A 266 -5.41 3.45 2.94
C ALA A 266 -5.87 4.61 3.83
N ASN A 267 -7.10 4.51 4.34
CA ASN A 267 -7.79 5.62 4.99
C ASN A 267 -7.80 6.92 4.16
N GLN A 268 -7.80 6.77 2.83
CA GLN A 268 -7.83 7.84 1.84
C GLN A 268 -6.60 8.77 1.89
N THR A 269 -5.54 8.34 2.58
CA THR A 269 -4.32 9.11 2.79
C THR A 269 -3.54 9.25 1.49
N VAL A 270 -2.87 10.39 1.31
CA VAL A 270 -1.97 10.60 0.17
C VAL A 270 -0.57 11.02 0.59
N GLY A 271 -0.37 11.33 1.88
CA GLY A 271 0.92 11.73 2.44
C GLY A 271 1.53 12.93 1.71
N ASP A 272 2.78 12.76 1.29
CA ASP A 272 3.53 13.74 0.51
C ASP A 272 3.35 13.55 -1.01
N TYR A 273 2.29 12.87 -1.48
CA TYR A 273 2.06 12.57 -2.90
C TYR A 273 0.72 13.11 -3.40
N PHE A 274 0.65 13.44 -4.69
CA PHE A 274 -0.61 13.90 -5.31
C PHE A 274 -1.57 12.75 -5.62
N ARG A 275 -1.00 11.61 -6.02
CA ARG A 275 -1.73 10.43 -6.45
C ARG A 275 -2.25 9.65 -5.24
N ARG A 276 -3.47 9.13 -5.39
CA ARG A 276 -4.10 8.23 -4.43
C ARG A 276 -4.36 6.90 -5.12
N PRO A 277 -3.67 5.81 -4.74
CA PRO A 277 -4.02 4.49 -5.21
C PRO A 277 -5.48 4.15 -4.84
N ALA A 278 -6.20 3.56 -5.81
CA ALA A 278 -7.49 2.92 -5.59
C ALA A 278 -7.33 1.53 -5.00
N ILE A 279 -6.20 0.90 -5.28
CA ILE A 279 -5.86 -0.45 -4.86
C ILE A 279 -4.45 -0.51 -4.29
N GLY A 280 -4.12 -1.63 -3.67
CA GLY A 280 -2.78 -1.99 -3.27
C GLY A 280 -2.74 -3.43 -2.82
N TRP A 281 -1.73 -3.80 -2.07
CA TRP A 281 -1.69 -5.05 -1.32
C TRP A 281 -0.79 -4.88 -0.10
N GLY A 282 -0.93 -5.78 0.86
CA GLY A 282 -0.35 -5.63 2.18
C GLY A 282 -1.35 -5.23 3.26
N ALA A 283 -0.87 -5.24 4.50
CA ALA A 283 -1.66 -5.20 5.72
C ALA A 283 -2.54 -3.94 5.86
N THR A 284 -2.03 -2.82 5.37
CA THR A 284 -2.63 -1.49 5.52
C THR A 284 -2.89 -0.83 4.17
N SER A 285 -3.35 -1.60 3.19
CA SER A 285 -3.70 -1.13 1.84
C SER A 285 -5.19 -0.73 1.72
N THR A 286 -5.55 0.10 0.73
CA THR A 286 -6.96 0.53 0.54
C THR A 286 -7.88 -0.63 0.18
N ILE A 287 -7.62 -1.27 -0.96
CA ILE A 287 -8.32 -2.46 -1.47
C ILE A 287 -7.21 -3.45 -1.81
N PRO A 288 -7.02 -4.51 -1.01
CA PRO A 288 -5.97 -5.49 -1.23
C PRO A 288 -6.32 -6.39 -2.41
N ILE A 289 -5.46 -6.41 -3.44
CA ILE A 289 -5.62 -7.30 -4.61
C ILE A 289 -5.11 -8.72 -4.35
N PHE A 290 -4.29 -8.88 -3.31
CA PHE A 290 -3.88 -10.16 -2.76
C PHE A 290 -4.18 -10.16 -1.25
N GLN A 291 -4.61 -11.29 -0.72
CA GLN A 291 -4.88 -11.46 0.71
C GLN A 291 -3.59 -11.75 1.50
N LEU A 292 -2.50 -11.03 1.23
CA LEU A 292 -1.15 -11.27 1.74
C LEU A 292 -0.43 -9.96 2.12
N PHE A 293 0.70 -10.09 2.83
CA PHE A 293 1.65 -8.99 2.98
C PHE A 293 2.37 -8.72 1.67
N ASN A 294 2.75 -7.48 1.40
CA ASN A 294 3.67 -7.19 0.29
C ASN A 294 5.11 -7.54 0.71
N ALA A 295 6.02 -7.66 -0.26
CA ALA A 295 7.41 -8.04 -0.02
C ALA A 295 8.16 -7.05 0.88
N TRP A 296 7.86 -5.75 0.83
CA TRP A 296 8.42 -4.78 1.76
C TRP A 296 8.02 -5.10 3.20
N GLU A 297 6.73 -5.35 3.46
CA GLU A 297 6.22 -5.72 4.78
C GLU A 297 6.79 -7.05 5.26
N ALA A 298 6.84 -8.06 4.38
CA ALA A 298 7.43 -9.37 4.67
C ALA A 298 8.92 -9.26 4.99
N TRP A 299 9.69 -8.47 4.23
CA TRP A 299 11.09 -8.18 4.53
C TRP A 299 11.24 -7.49 5.89
N TYR A 300 10.42 -6.46 6.14
CA TYR A 300 10.48 -5.66 7.35
C TYR A 300 10.20 -6.48 8.63
N MET A 301 9.29 -7.46 8.54
CA MET A 301 8.99 -8.41 9.61
C MET A 301 9.98 -9.59 9.69
N GLY A 302 10.86 -9.74 8.70
CA GLY A 302 11.81 -10.87 8.61
C GLY A 302 11.18 -12.18 8.13
N TYR A 303 10.10 -12.11 7.36
CA TYR A 303 9.39 -13.23 6.72
C TYR A 303 9.83 -13.50 5.28
N LEU A 304 10.84 -12.78 4.79
CA LEU A 304 11.30 -12.88 3.42
C LEU A 304 12.77 -13.35 3.36
N PRO A 305 13.04 -14.64 3.61
CA PRO A 305 14.40 -15.19 3.64
C PRO A 305 15.10 -15.11 2.29
N ASN A 306 14.36 -15.20 1.18
CA ASN A 306 14.90 -15.22 -0.18
C ASN A 306 14.81 -13.84 -0.87
N LEU A 307 15.00 -12.75 -0.12
CA LEU A 307 15.09 -11.42 -0.73
C LEU A 307 16.41 -11.26 -1.49
N ARG A 308 16.33 -10.93 -2.78
CA ARG A 308 17.47 -10.45 -3.56
C ARG A 308 17.45 -8.93 -3.63
N SER A 309 18.59 -8.30 -3.35
CA SER A 309 18.78 -6.85 -3.45
C SER A 309 19.82 -6.54 -4.52
N LEU A 310 19.47 -5.70 -5.49
CA LEU A 310 20.38 -5.31 -6.56
C LEU A 310 20.63 -3.80 -6.57
N GLU A 311 21.90 -3.46 -6.70
CA GLU A 311 22.38 -2.11 -7.02
C GLU A 311 23.31 -2.24 -8.22
N LEU A 312 22.83 -1.86 -9.39
CA LEU A 312 23.58 -1.99 -10.63
C LEU A 312 24.34 -0.69 -10.93
N THR A 313 25.49 -0.81 -11.60
CA THR A 313 26.19 0.32 -12.23
C THR A 313 25.83 0.46 -13.70
N PHE A 314 26.02 1.64 -14.31
CA PHE A 314 25.69 1.85 -15.72
C PHE A 314 26.51 0.91 -16.64
N GLY A 315 25.83 0.16 -17.49
CA GLY A 315 26.41 -0.87 -18.38
C GLY A 315 26.38 -2.29 -17.78
N GLN A 316 26.02 -2.45 -16.51
CA GLN A 316 25.88 -3.76 -15.88
C GLN A 316 24.56 -4.43 -16.30
N LYS A 317 24.63 -5.75 -16.51
CA LYS A 317 23.51 -6.63 -16.84
C LYS A 317 23.51 -7.85 -15.94
N GLU A 318 22.35 -8.18 -15.40
CA GLU A 318 22.07 -9.38 -14.63
C GLU A 318 20.95 -10.18 -15.30
N VAL A 319 21.04 -11.51 -15.22
CA VAL A 319 19.97 -12.42 -15.64
C VAL A 319 19.70 -13.38 -14.50
N LEU A 320 18.47 -13.43 -14.03
CA LEU A 320 18.09 -14.25 -12.88
C LEU A 320 16.71 -14.88 -13.08
N ALA A 321 16.49 -16.03 -12.44
CA ALA A 321 15.16 -16.62 -12.30
C ALA A 321 14.51 -16.09 -11.03
N LEU A 322 13.25 -15.66 -11.08
CA LEU A 322 12.42 -15.25 -9.94
C LEU A 322 11.31 -16.28 -9.75
N ASP A 323 11.25 -16.87 -8.56
CA ASP A 323 10.27 -17.82 -8.08
C ASP A 323 9.01 -17.13 -7.54
N ASP A 324 7.96 -17.91 -7.27
CA ASP A 324 6.71 -17.40 -6.69
C ASP A 324 6.94 -16.76 -5.32
N PHE A 325 6.45 -15.52 -5.17
CA PHE A 325 6.56 -14.77 -3.93
C PHE A 325 5.86 -15.47 -2.76
N CYS A 326 4.75 -16.14 -3.01
CA CYS A 326 3.90 -16.65 -1.94
C CYS A 326 4.37 -18.02 -1.43
N THR A 327 4.80 -18.92 -2.32
CA THR A 327 5.26 -20.27 -1.93
C THR A 327 6.75 -20.30 -1.60
N GLU A 328 7.58 -19.62 -2.38
CA GLU A 328 9.04 -19.65 -2.21
C GLU A 328 9.58 -18.48 -1.36
N GLN A 329 8.71 -17.54 -0.96
CA GLN A 329 9.10 -16.32 -0.23
C GLN A 329 10.26 -15.57 -0.91
N GLU A 330 10.17 -15.48 -2.24
CA GLU A 330 11.18 -14.81 -3.05
C GLU A 330 10.64 -13.48 -3.60
N ALA A 331 11.41 -12.41 -3.41
CA ALA A 331 11.17 -11.15 -4.09
C ALA A 331 12.50 -10.52 -4.49
N LEU A 332 12.41 -9.53 -5.37
CA LEU A 332 13.55 -8.77 -5.82
C LEU A 332 13.33 -7.28 -5.55
N ARG A 333 14.29 -6.63 -4.88
CA ARG A 333 14.35 -5.18 -4.78
C ARG A 333 15.57 -4.61 -5.51
N ILE A 334 15.35 -3.55 -6.27
CA ILE A 334 16.39 -2.91 -7.11
C ILE A 334 16.45 -1.42 -6.76
N ARG A 335 17.63 -0.92 -6.41
CA ARG A 335 17.81 0.52 -6.11
C ARG A 335 17.55 1.32 -7.38
N LEU A 336 16.67 2.31 -7.32
CA LEU A 336 16.45 3.23 -8.43
C LEU A 336 17.63 4.22 -8.49
N PRO A 337 18.49 4.18 -9.52
CA PRO A 337 19.72 4.99 -9.54
C PRO A 337 19.43 6.50 -9.45
N GLN A 338 18.33 6.93 -10.05
CA GLN A 338 17.89 8.32 -10.10
C GLN A 338 16.67 8.55 -9.21
N GLY A 339 16.45 7.66 -8.24
CA GLY A 339 15.26 7.61 -7.38
C GLY A 339 15.40 8.28 -6.03
N GLN A 340 16.51 8.98 -5.75
CA GLN A 340 16.71 9.71 -4.48
C GLN A 340 16.55 8.85 -3.21
N GLY A 341 16.96 7.58 -3.28
CA GLY A 341 16.82 6.66 -2.16
C GLY A 341 15.65 5.67 -2.29
N GLN A 342 14.91 5.71 -3.39
CA GLN A 342 13.80 4.81 -3.63
C GLN A 342 14.23 3.44 -4.17
N TRP A 343 13.42 2.42 -3.89
CA TRP A 343 13.58 1.06 -4.39
C TRP A 343 12.43 0.69 -5.33
N LEU A 344 12.71 -0.16 -6.31
CA LEU A 344 11.71 -0.88 -7.09
C LEU A 344 11.60 -2.30 -6.53
N TRP A 345 10.40 -2.70 -6.13
CA TRP A 345 10.10 -4.05 -5.68
C TRP A 345 9.39 -4.83 -6.79
N LEU A 346 9.73 -6.11 -6.92
CA LEU A 346 9.21 -7.05 -7.91
C LEU A 346 8.77 -8.33 -7.20
N GLU A 347 7.51 -8.72 -7.42
CA GLU A 347 6.86 -9.89 -6.82
C GLU A 347 6.22 -10.73 -7.92
N LEU A 348 6.60 -12.01 -8.04
CA LEU A 348 5.96 -12.93 -8.98
C LEU A 348 4.80 -13.64 -8.26
N HIS A 349 3.59 -13.47 -8.78
CA HIS A 349 2.37 -14.09 -8.24
C HIS A 349 1.85 -15.15 -9.21
N GLN A 350 1.98 -16.41 -8.83
CA GLN A 350 1.65 -17.57 -9.66
C GLN A 350 0.32 -18.20 -9.31
N LYS A 351 -0.38 -17.70 -8.29
CA LYS A 351 -1.69 -18.21 -7.84
C LYS A 351 -1.62 -19.62 -7.27
N LEU A 352 -0.45 -19.99 -6.73
CA LEU A 352 -0.22 -21.30 -6.11
C LEU A 352 -0.64 -21.32 -4.63
N HIS A 353 -0.56 -20.17 -3.96
CA HIS A 353 -0.92 -20.03 -2.55
C HIS A 353 -2.42 -19.69 -2.39
N PRO A 354 -3.15 -20.24 -1.40
CA PRO A 354 -4.59 -20.03 -1.24
C PRO A 354 -5.00 -18.56 -1.00
N PHE A 355 -4.07 -17.73 -0.56
CA PHE A 355 -4.29 -16.29 -0.32
C PHE A 355 -3.69 -15.39 -1.39
N ASP A 356 -3.05 -15.97 -2.42
CA ASP A 356 -2.57 -15.23 -3.59
C ASP A 356 -3.72 -14.90 -4.55
N GLU A 357 -4.83 -14.37 -4.03
CA GLU A 357 -6.03 -14.06 -4.80
C GLU A 357 -6.78 -12.87 -4.18
N HIS A 358 -7.60 -12.20 -4.99
CA HIS A 358 -8.50 -11.15 -4.50
C HIS A 358 -9.63 -11.77 -3.67
N ALA A 359 -9.96 -11.15 -2.54
CA ALA A 359 -11.03 -11.62 -1.62
C ALA A 359 -12.45 -11.68 -2.22
N TRP A 360 -12.63 -11.18 -3.45
CA TRP A 360 -13.92 -11.12 -4.16
C TRP A 360 -13.90 -11.94 -5.46
N ALA A 361 -12.81 -12.66 -5.74
CA ALA A 361 -12.72 -13.53 -6.91
C ALA A 361 -13.90 -14.51 -6.93
N GLY A 362 -14.57 -14.61 -8.08
CA GLY A 362 -15.75 -15.45 -8.28
C GLY A 362 -17.06 -14.91 -7.72
N GLN A 363 -17.06 -13.77 -7.01
CA GLN A 363 -18.30 -13.18 -6.49
C GLN A 363 -19.19 -12.63 -7.60
N GLN A 364 -20.50 -12.76 -7.41
CA GLN A 364 -21.52 -12.25 -8.31
C GLN A 364 -21.94 -10.82 -7.90
N LEU A 365 -21.80 -9.86 -8.81
CA LEU A 365 -22.28 -8.48 -8.65
C LEU A 365 -23.36 -8.19 -9.69
N GLY A 366 -24.61 -8.33 -9.27
CA GLY A 366 -25.74 -8.28 -10.20
C GLY A 366 -25.62 -9.39 -11.24
N GLN A 367 -25.46 -9.01 -12.51
CA GLN A 367 -25.27 -9.96 -13.62
C GLN A 367 -23.79 -10.26 -13.92
N LEU A 368 -22.86 -9.53 -13.29
CA LEU A 368 -21.43 -9.70 -13.53
C LEU A 368 -20.84 -10.71 -12.55
N GLN A 369 -19.91 -11.53 -13.02
CA GLN A 369 -19.06 -12.34 -12.15
C GLN A 369 -17.66 -11.75 -12.17
N LEU A 370 -17.11 -11.47 -11.00
CA LEU A 370 -15.78 -10.90 -10.89
C LEU A 370 -14.68 -11.96 -11.08
N SER A 371 -13.73 -11.70 -11.96
CA SER A 371 -12.50 -12.49 -12.08
C SER A 371 -11.55 -12.20 -10.92
N GLY A 372 -10.71 -13.17 -10.58
CA GLY A 372 -9.56 -12.92 -9.71
C GLY A 372 -8.55 -11.94 -10.30
N THR A 373 -7.52 -11.64 -9.51
CA THR A 373 -6.36 -10.86 -9.91
C THR A 373 -5.47 -11.73 -10.82
N PRO A 374 -4.99 -11.23 -11.98
CA PRO A 374 -4.17 -12.04 -12.90
C PRO A 374 -2.87 -12.54 -12.28
N ALA A 375 -2.40 -13.72 -12.70
CA ALA A 375 -1.04 -14.18 -12.43
C ALA A 375 0.00 -13.34 -13.20
N GLY A 376 1.21 -13.23 -12.66
CA GLY A 376 2.36 -12.60 -13.31
C GLY A 376 3.20 -11.76 -12.36
N LEU A 377 4.08 -10.94 -12.92
CA LEU A 377 4.99 -10.08 -12.16
C LEU A 377 4.30 -8.75 -11.82
N TYR A 378 4.28 -8.41 -10.54
CA TYR A 378 3.78 -7.14 -10.00
C TYR A 378 4.95 -6.31 -9.51
N ALA A 379 4.80 -4.98 -9.59
CA ALA A 379 5.86 -4.05 -9.26
C ALA A 379 5.34 -2.80 -8.54
N TYR A 380 6.14 -2.25 -7.63
CA TYR A 380 5.91 -0.93 -7.03
C TYR A 380 7.21 -0.23 -6.67
N VAL A 381 7.15 1.09 -6.66
CA VAL A 381 8.22 1.94 -6.12
C VAL A 381 7.99 2.17 -4.63
N ASP A 382 9.03 2.04 -3.83
CA ASP A 382 9.08 2.27 -2.39
C ASP A 382 9.86 3.55 -2.07
N ASP A 383 9.20 4.48 -1.38
CA ASP A 383 9.77 5.74 -0.88
C ASP A 383 9.60 5.87 0.65
N THR A 384 9.55 4.74 1.37
CA THR A 384 9.44 4.73 2.84
C THR A 384 10.66 5.33 3.54
N GLY A 385 11.80 5.41 2.84
CA GLY A 385 13.09 5.85 3.38
C GLY A 385 13.78 4.82 4.27
N ILE A 386 13.31 3.56 4.22
CA ILE A 386 13.85 2.44 4.99
C ILE A 386 14.79 1.62 4.10
N ASP A 387 16.09 1.79 4.30
CA ASP A 387 17.16 1.09 3.58
C ASP A 387 17.67 -0.14 4.37
N SER A 388 17.52 -0.14 5.69
CA SER A 388 17.93 -1.24 6.55
C SER A 388 16.89 -1.63 7.59
N LEU A 389 16.96 -2.89 8.02
CA LEU A 389 16.16 -3.41 9.13
C LEU A 389 16.51 -2.76 10.47
N GLN A 390 17.52 -1.90 10.56
CA GLN A 390 17.81 -1.13 11.80
C GLN A 390 17.02 0.18 11.90
N GLN A 391 16.29 0.55 10.83
CA GLN A 391 15.47 1.75 10.80
C GLN A 391 14.02 1.43 11.16
N ILE A 392 13.45 2.28 12.02
CA ILE A 392 12.08 2.11 12.51
C ILE A 392 11.13 3.07 11.79
N VAL A 393 10.16 2.49 11.08
CA VAL A 393 9.08 3.22 10.45
C VAL A 393 8.09 3.69 11.51
N ARG A 394 7.38 4.78 11.21
CA ARG A 394 6.32 5.33 12.08
C ARG A 394 4.99 5.27 11.35
N ALA A 395 3.94 4.82 12.02
CA ALA A 395 2.61 4.66 11.45
C ALA A 395 2.03 5.98 10.90
N LEU A 396 2.20 7.09 11.64
CA LEU A 396 1.74 8.42 11.23
C LEU A 396 2.92 9.26 10.74
N SER A 397 3.41 8.95 9.55
CA SER A 397 4.61 9.58 8.99
C SER A 397 4.50 9.85 7.48
N PRO A 398 5.47 10.58 6.90
CA PRO A 398 5.61 10.71 5.45
C PRO A 398 5.68 9.39 4.67
N ALA A 399 5.93 8.25 5.33
CA ALA A 399 5.88 6.93 4.71
C ALA A 399 4.44 6.48 4.36
N CYS A 400 3.41 7.21 4.81
CA CYS A 400 2.03 6.97 4.35
C CYS A 400 1.94 7.18 2.85
N ASN A 401 1.27 6.24 2.17
CA ASN A 401 1.13 6.19 0.73
C ASN A 401 2.48 6.17 -0.02
N ALA A 402 3.60 5.81 0.61
CA ALA A 402 4.93 5.81 0.00
C ALA A 402 5.22 4.61 -0.93
N LEU A 403 4.26 3.69 -1.08
CA LEU A 403 4.31 2.60 -2.03
C LEU A 403 3.46 2.93 -3.26
N TYR A 404 4.08 2.94 -4.44
CA TYR A 404 3.47 3.35 -5.71
C TYR A 404 3.36 2.17 -6.68
N PRO A 405 2.15 1.62 -6.90
CA PRO A 405 1.98 0.45 -7.74
C PRO A 405 2.15 0.78 -9.22
N ILE A 406 2.83 -0.11 -9.95
CA ILE A 406 3.06 -0.01 -11.39
C ILE A 406 2.12 -0.99 -12.10
N ASN A 407 1.39 -0.49 -13.09
CA ASN A 407 0.39 -1.25 -13.82
C ASN A 407 0.91 -1.60 -15.23
N ALA A 408 1.02 -2.90 -15.56
CA ALA A 408 1.48 -3.36 -16.86
C ALA A 408 0.58 -2.92 -18.03
N ALA A 409 -0.67 -2.54 -17.77
CA ALA A 409 -1.58 -2.01 -18.77
C ALA A 409 -1.21 -0.59 -19.24
N GLY A 410 -0.30 0.11 -18.54
CA GLY A 410 0.17 1.43 -18.94
C GLY A 410 -0.61 2.59 -18.33
N ASN A 411 -0.08 3.79 -18.57
CA ASN A 411 -0.64 5.07 -18.18
C ASN A 411 -1.25 5.79 -19.38
N TYR A 412 -2.38 6.44 -19.16
CA TYR A 412 -3.13 7.17 -20.17
C TYR A 412 -3.64 8.50 -19.60
N ASP A 413 -3.94 9.43 -20.50
CA ASP A 413 -4.85 10.52 -20.17
C ASP A 413 -6.27 9.97 -20.10
N TYR A 414 -7.08 10.48 -19.17
CA TYR A 414 -8.49 10.12 -19.02
C TYR A 414 -9.35 11.37 -19.00
N THR A 415 -10.59 11.23 -19.46
CA THR A 415 -11.67 12.17 -19.18
C THR A 415 -12.88 11.40 -18.67
N TYR A 416 -13.83 12.10 -18.07
CA TYR A 416 -15.09 11.53 -17.61
C TYR A 416 -16.26 12.36 -18.12
N ILE A 417 -17.39 11.69 -18.35
CA ILE A 417 -18.63 12.36 -18.74
C ILE A 417 -19.32 12.81 -17.47
N GLN A 418 -19.52 14.12 -17.35
CA GLN A 418 -20.21 14.73 -16.23
C GLN A 418 -21.73 14.63 -16.43
N GLU A 419 -22.27 13.47 -16.07
CA GLU A 419 -23.69 13.17 -16.02
C GLU A 419 -24.06 12.65 -14.63
N GLU A 420 -25.36 12.50 -14.36
CA GLU A 420 -25.82 11.74 -13.18
C GLU A 420 -25.22 10.33 -13.23
N PRO A 421 -24.36 9.96 -12.26
CA PRO A 421 -23.65 8.70 -12.32
C PRO A 421 -24.62 7.53 -12.16
N LYS A 422 -24.36 6.45 -12.90
CA LYS A 422 -25.00 5.16 -12.60
C LYS A 422 -24.59 4.74 -11.19
N ARG A 423 -25.35 3.83 -10.56
CA ARG A 423 -24.94 3.22 -9.30
C ARG A 423 -24.60 1.75 -9.54
N ASN A 424 -23.50 1.29 -8.96
CA ASN A 424 -23.20 -0.14 -8.95
C ASN A 424 -24.07 -0.89 -7.93
N ALA A 425 -23.88 -2.21 -7.82
CA ALA A 425 -24.63 -3.06 -6.89
C ALA A 425 -24.54 -2.63 -5.41
N TRP A 426 -23.51 -1.86 -5.04
CA TRP A 426 -23.33 -1.31 -3.69
C TRP A 426 -23.83 0.13 -3.53
N GLY A 427 -24.47 0.69 -4.56
CA GLY A 427 -24.97 2.05 -4.55
C GLY A 427 -23.91 3.12 -4.80
N ASN A 428 -22.66 2.75 -5.10
CA ASN A 428 -21.58 3.72 -5.36
C ASN A 428 -21.73 4.33 -6.77
N PRO A 429 -21.44 5.64 -6.93
CA PRO A 429 -21.51 6.30 -8.22
C PRO A 429 -20.46 5.74 -9.20
N LEU A 430 -20.90 5.44 -10.42
CA LEU A 430 -20.14 4.99 -11.56
C LEU A 430 -20.20 6.05 -12.66
N TYR A 431 -19.12 6.79 -12.82
CA TYR A 431 -18.95 7.75 -13.90
C TYR A 431 -18.43 7.05 -15.16
N ARG A 432 -18.87 7.52 -16.32
CA ARG A 432 -18.37 7.05 -17.61
C ARG A 432 -17.02 7.66 -17.91
N PHE A 433 -16.00 6.82 -18.03
CA PHE A 433 -14.64 7.20 -18.40
C PHE A 433 -14.37 6.97 -19.87
N GLN A 434 -13.59 7.86 -20.47
CA GLN A 434 -12.99 7.66 -21.76
C GLN A 434 -11.47 7.65 -21.61
N ARG A 435 -10.85 6.52 -21.97
CA ARG A 435 -9.41 6.45 -22.20
C ARG A 435 -9.07 7.33 -23.38
N LEU A 436 -8.10 8.21 -23.20
CA LEU A 436 -7.57 9.01 -24.29
C LEU A 436 -6.25 8.38 -24.73
N ARG A 437 -5.28 9.23 -25.08
CA ARG A 437 -3.97 8.79 -25.55
C ARG A 437 -3.10 8.22 -24.42
N PRO A 438 -2.11 7.39 -24.76
CA PRO A 438 -1.02 7.04 -23.85
C PRO A 438 -0.33 8.28 -23.27
N ASN A 439 0.00 8.23 -21.99
CA ASN A 439 0.79 9.23 -21.29
C ASN A 439 1.69 8.50 -20.28
N ALA A 440 2.79 7.96 -20.79
CA ALA A 440 3.60 6.99 -20.07
C ALA A 440 4.18 7.52 -18.73
N VAL A 441 4.50 8.81 -18.67
CA VAL A 441 5.19 9.42 -17.53
C VAL A 441 4.22 10.00 -16.50
N SER A 442 3.31 10.89 -16.92
CA SER A 442 2.41 11.61 -15.98
C SER A 442 0.95 11.20 -16.07
N GLY A 443 0.61 10.22 -16.92
CA GLY A 443 -0.74 9.70 -17.05
C GLY A 443 -1.17 8.93 -15.81
N THR A 444 -2.45 8.60 -15.75
CA THR A 444 -3.03 7.75 -14.71
C THR A 444 -3.46 6.41 -15.29
N ASN A 445 -3.90 5.50 -14.44
CA ASN A 445 -4.48 4.23 -14.82
C ASN A 445 -5.47 3.78 -13.72
N PRO A 446 -6.22 2.69 -13.91
CA PRO A 446 -7.23 2.26 -12.95
C PRO A 446 -6.70 1.94 -11.54
N PHE A 447 -5.40 1.76 -11.32
CA PHE A 447 -4.82 1.63 -9.97
C PHE A 447 -4.91 2.90 -9.14
N PHE A 448 -5.27 4.03 -9.73
CA PHE A 448 -5.37 5.31 -9.04
C PHE A 448 -6.77 5.90 -9.16
N PHE A 449 -7.17 6.63 -8.13
CA PHE A 449 -8.31 7.53 -8.22
C PHE A 449 -8.02 8.60 -9.27
N PHE A 450 -8.97 8.82 -10.19
CA PHE A 450 -8.97 9.97 -11.08
C PHE A 450 -9.27 11.23 -10.26
N ARG A 451 -8.26 12.11 -10.14
CA ARG A 451 -8.36 13.38 -9.41
C ARG A 451 -9.02 14.42 -10.31
N ALA A 452 -10.15 14.97 -9.87
CA ALA A 452 -10.91 15.99 -10.58
C ALA A 452 -11.62 16.91 -9.58
N ASP A 453 -11.97 18.11 -10.04
CA ASP A 453 -12.78 19.09 -9.32
C ASP A 453 -14.26 18.77 -9.57
N LEU A 454 -14.84 17.96 -8.69
CA LEU A 454 -16.19 17.41 -8.78
C LEU A 454 -17.25 18.40 -8.31
N ASN A 455 -16.89 19.28 -7.36
CA ASN A 455 -17.77 20.33 -6.87
C ASN A 455 -17.68 21.64 -7.68
N GLN A 456 -16.75 21.72 -8.64
CA GLN A 456 -16.52 22.84 -9.56
C GLN A 456 -16.15 24.15 -8.84
N ASP A 457 -15.40 24.07 -7.74
CA ASP A 457 -14.99 25.23 -6.97
C ASP A 457 -13.62 25.82 -7.41
N GLY A 458 -13.04 25.26 -8.48
CA GLY A 458 -11.72 25.63 -8.99
C GLY A 458 -10.57 24.96 -8.24
N ARG A 459 -10.86 24.02 -7.34
CA ARG A 459 -9.86 23.32 -6.52
C ARG A 459 -10.20 21.84 -6.34
N ILE A 460 -9.26 20.99 -6.75
CA ILE A 460 -9.29 19.58 -6.34
C ILE A 460 -8.96 19.50 -4.85
N ALA A 461 -9.90 19.05 -4.02
CA ALA A 461 -9.68 18.98 -2.58
C ALA A 461 -8.51 18.04 -2.25
N TYR A 462 -7.51 18.58 -1.54
CA TYR A 462 -6.27 17.89 -1.19
C TYR A 462 -5.99 17.99 0.31
N ASN A 463 -5.79 16.85 0.96
CA ASN A 463 -5.44 16.75 2.37
C ASN A 463 -4.31 15.72 2.57
N ARG A 464 -3.22 16.15 3.19
CA ARG A 464 -2.04 15.31 3.48
C ARG A 464 -2.12 14.52 4.79
N ASN A 465 -3.27 14.55 5.48
CA ASN A 465 -3.41 13.84 6.74
C ASN A 465 -3.02 12.37 6.57
N TYR A 466 -2.18 11.88 7.48
CA TYR A 466 -1.67 10.51 7.54
C TYR A 466 -2.74 9.52 8.05
N ASN A 467 -3.92 10.02 8.43
CA ASN A 467 -5.07 9.20 8.78
C ASN A 467 -6.39 9.92 8.45
N GLY A 468 -7.19 9.37 7.53
CA GLY A 468 -8.53 9.89 7.22
C GLY A 468 -8.52 11.16 6.36
N ALA A 469 -7.77 11.16 5.27
CA ALA A 469 -7.70 12.33 4.39
C ALA A 469 -8.84 12.34 3.35
N ARG A 470 -9.71 13.35 3.38
CA ARG A 470 -10.78 13.50 2.38
C ARG A 470 -10.25 14.13 1.10
N ASN A 471 -9.63 13.30 0.26
CA ASN A 471 -9.09 13.70 -1.03
C ASN A 471 -10.12 13.46 -2.14
N GLU A 472 -10.34 14.48 -2.96
CA GLU A 472 -11.33 14.44 -4.03
C GLU A 472 -10.85 13.63 -5.25
N GLY A 473 -11.72 12.74 -5.72
CA GLY A 473 -11.49 11.91 -6.90
C GLY A 473 -12.47 10.74 -6.96
N MET A 474 -12.40 9.96 -8.03
CA MET A 474 -13.27 8.81 -8.24
C MET A 474 -12.49 7.64 -8.86
N PRO A 475 -12.88 6.37 -8.60
CA PRO A 475 -12.23 5.22 -9.22
C PRO A 475 -12.64 5.07 -10.69
N ILE A 476 -11.72 4.58 -11.53
CA ILE A 476 -11.99 4.29 -12.95
C ILE A 476 -12.56 2.87 -13.04
N ILE A 477 -13.90 2.75 -13.05
CA ILE A 477 -14.61 1.46 -13.06
C ILE A 477 -15.29 1.21 -14.40
N TYR A 478 -15.97 2.22 -14.95
CA TYR A 478 -16.85 2.12 -16.11
C TYR A 478 -16.25 2.89 -17.29
N GLU A 479 -15.71 2.17 -18.27
CA GLU A 479 -14.85 2.74 -19.31
C GLU A 479 -15.39 2.47 -20.73
N GLN A 480 -15.15 3.40 -21.65
CA GLN A 480 -15.51 3.24 -23.05
C GLN A 480 -14.73 2.08 -23.68
N ASN A 481 -15.44 1.19 -24.37
CA ASN A 481 -14.86 0.08 -25.11
C ASN A 481 -14.75 0.40 -26.62
N ASP A 482 -14.08 -0.47 -27.36
CA ASP A 482 -13.76 -0.26 -28.78
C ASP A 482 -14.98 -0.17 -29.72
N THR A 483 -16.15 -0.62 -29.27
CA THR A 483 -17.42 -0.50 -30.03
C THR A 483 -18.10 0.86 -29.84
N GLY A 484 -17.50 1.75 -29.02
CA GLY A 484 -18.09 3.02 -28.60
C GLY A 484 -19.06 2.88 -27.41
N GLY A 485 -19.38 1.66 -26.98
CA GLY A 485 -20.13 1.36 -25.76
C GLY A 485 -19.29 1.53 -24.50
N TYR A 486 -19.87 1.22 -23.32
CA TYR A 486 -19.18 1.30 -22.04
C TYR A 486 -19.31 -0.01 -21.26
N SER A 487 -18.22 -0.44 -20.63
CA SER A 487 -18.14 -1.69 -19.88
C SER A 487 -17.64 -1.45 -18.46
N GLU A 488 -18.19 -2.18 -17.49
CA GLU A 488 -17.68 -2.18 -16.12
C GLU A 488 -16.47 -3.11 -16.06
N LEU A 489 -15.26 -2.55 -15.93
CA LEU A 489 -14.03 -3.32 -16.00
C LEU A 489 -13.50 -3.75 -14.63
N TYR A 490 -13.82 -3.00 -13.57
CA TYR A 490 -13.37 -3.25 -12.19
C TYR A 490 -11.84 -3.35 -12.01
N GLN A 491 -11.06 -2.84 -12.97
CA GLN A 491 -9.60 -2.78 -12.86
C GLN A 491 -9.13 -1.92 -11.67
N SER A 492 -9.92 -0.95 -11.23
CA SER A 492 -9.69 -0.17 -10.00
C SER A 492 -9.99 -0.90 -8.70
N PHE A 493 -10.28 -2.20 -8.78
CA PHE A 493 -10.26 -3.16 -7.66
C PHE A 493 -9.21 -4.26 -7.88
N GLY A 494 -8.37 -4.17 -8.92
CA GLY A 494 -7.40 -5.23 -9.23
C GLY A 494 -8.02 -6.49 -9.85
N MET A 495 -9.26 -6.38 -10.33
CA MET A 495 -10.08 -7.48 -10.85
C MET A 495 -10.57 -7.17 -12.27
N GLN A 496 -11.27 -8.12 -12.89
CA GLN A 496 -11.93 -7.93 -14.19
C GLN A 496 -13.35 -8.47 -14.14
N ALA A 497 -14.36 -7.71 -14.54
CA ALA A 497 -15.73 -8.25 -14.65
C ALA A 497 -16.08 -8.80 -16.04
N VAL A 498 -15.18 -8.62 -17.02
CA VAL A 498 -15.33 -9.13 -18.38
C VAL A 498 -14.04 -9.84 -18.77
N ALA A 499 -14.13 -11.14 -19.05
CA ALA A 499 -13.04 -11.95 -19.56
C ALA A 499 -13.50 -12.67 -20.85
N PRO A 500 -12.79 -12.52 -21.99
CA PRO A 500 -11.56 -11.75 -22.17
C PRO A 500 -11.78 -10.24 -22.05
N LEU A 501 -10.71 -9.51 -21.72
CA LEU A 501 -10.75 -8.05 -21.73
C LEU A 501 -11.11 -7.53 -23.14
N PRO A 502 -11.77 -6.36 -23.24
CA PRO A 502 -11.98 -5.72 -24.54
C PRO A 502 -10.67 -5.52 -25.29
N GLN A 503 -10.73 -5.48 -26.62
CA GLN A 503 -9.57 -5.17 -27.46
C GLN A 503 -8.93 -3.84 -27.02
N GLY A 504 -7.60 -3.75 -27.09
CA GLY A 504 -6.85 -2.58 -26.60
C GLY A 504 -6.64 -2.51 -25.08
N TYR A 505 -7.21 -3.43 -24.31
CA TYR A 505 -6.96 -3.57 -22.88
C TYR A 505 -5.99 -4.72 -22.59
N ARG A 506 -5.27 -4.56 -21.48
CA ARG A 506 -4.30 -5.52 -20.98
C ARG A 506 -4.55 -5.79 -19.50
N THR A 507 -4.14 -6.98 -19.04
CA THR A 507 -3.99 -7.30 -17.63
C THR A 507 -2.97 -6.38 -16.95
N GLN A 508 -3.02 -6.35 -15.62
CA GLN A 508 -2.20 -5.45 -14.80
C GLN A 508 -0.83 -6.05 -14.44
N ALA A 509 -0.68 -7.36 -14.62
CA ALA A 509 0.55 -8.09 -14.37
C ALA A 509 1.47 -8.08 -15.61
N PHE A 510 2.76 -7.93 -15.37
CA PHE A 510 3.78 -8.12 -16.42
C PHE A 510 3.97 -9.62 -16.68
N GLY A 511 4.06 -10.02 -17.94
CA GLY A 511 4.30 -11.39 -18.38
C GLY A 511 5.48 -11.51 -19.35
N PRO A 512 5.80 -12.72 -19.83
CA PRO A 512 6.89 -12.94 -20.77
C PRO A 512 6.79 -12.04 -22.02
N GLY A 513 7.90 -11.40 -22.37
CA GLY A 513 8.00 -10.43 -23.46
C GLY A 513 7.91 -8.97 -23.01
N ASP A 514 7.36 -8.71 -21.80
CA ASP A 514 7.21 -7.36 -21.29
C ASP A 514 8.50 -6.72 -20.84
N GLN A 515 8.49 -5.39 -20.86
CA GLN A 515 9.58 -4.56 -20.39
C GLN A 515 9.07 -3.43 -19.50
N LEU A 516 9.79 -3.18 -18.41
CA LEU A 516 9.61 -2.02 -17.53
C LEU A 516 10.88 -1.17 -17.58
N TRP A 517 10.77 0.02 -18.16
CA TRP A 517 11.87 0.96 -18.38
C TRP A 517 11.33 2.35 -18.75
N ALA A 518 12.17 3.38 -18.78
CA ALA A 518 11.74 4.77 -18.99
C ALA A 518 11.10 5.08 -20.36
N GLY A 519 11.30 4.24 -21.38
CA GLY A 519 10.67 4.39 -22.69
C GLY A 519 9.50 3.44 -22.96
N GLY A 520 9.08 2.66 -21.96
CA GLY A 520 7.86 1.86 -22.02
C GLY A 520 6.61 2.65 -21.62
N ASN A 521 5.44 2.00 -21.67
CA ASN A 521 4.21 2.49 -21.05
C ASN A 521 3.68 1.42 -20.07
N PRO A 522 3.76 1.64 -18.75
CA PRO A 522 4.16 2.89 -18.08
C PRO A 522 5.67 3.12 -18.15
N ALA A 523 6.10 4.39 -18.07
CA ALA A 523 7.51 4.71 -17.96
C ALA A 523 8.00 4.41 -16.54
N LEU A 524 9.16 3.74 -16.42
CA LEU A 524 9.81 3.59 -15.12
C LEU A 524 10.42 4.91 -14.67
N VAL A 525 9.86 5.46 -13.60
CA VAL A 525 10.27 6.71 -12.94
C VAL A 525 10.22 6.50 -11.43
N HIS A 526 10.94 7.34 -10.69
CA HIS A 526 10.74 7.43 -9.24
C HIS A 526 9.33 7.97 -8.92
N TYR A 527 8.86 7.78 -7.70
CA TYR A 527 7.58 8.30 -7.26
C TYR A 527 7.73 9.76 -6.76
N PRO A 528 7.24 10.76 -7.52
CA PRO A 528 7.49 12.15 -7.19
C PRO A 528 6.61 12.64 -6.04
N LYS A 529 7.22 13.37 -5.11
CA LYS A 529 6.52 14.08 -4.03
C LYS A 529 5.75 15.29 -4.55
N TYR A 530 4.78 15.74 -3.80
CA TYR A 530 3.92 16.87 -4.07
C TYR A 530 3.98 17.89 -2.93
N ASP A 531 4.46 19.08 -3.27
CA ASP A 531 4.48 20.24 -2.37
C ASP A 531 3.14 20.96 -2.47
N PHE A 532 2.25 20.66 -1.53
CA PHE A 532 0.90 21.25 -1.47
C PHE A 532 0.91 22.77 -1.21
N ARG A 533 1.99 23.33 -0.63
CA ARG A 533 2.08 24.77 -0.36
C ARG A 533 2.39 25.52 -1.66
N LYS A 534 3.23 24.92 -2.50
CA LYS A 534 3.57 25.43 -3.83
C LYS A 534 2.60 24.99 -4.92
N ASP A 535 1.69 24.07 -4.59
CA ASP A 535 0.79 23.42 -5.55
C ASP A 535 1.57 22.80 -6.72
N LEU A 536 2.65 22.09 -6.39
CA LEU A 536 3.63 21.63 -7.36
C LEU A 536 4.04 20.19 -7.09
N GLN A 537 3.91 19.34 -8.10
CA GLN A 537 4.50 18.01 -8.09
C GLN A 537 5.98 18.10 -8.50
N ALA A 538 6.85 17.39 -7.79
CA ALA A 538 8.25 17.27 -8.16
C ALA A 538 8.39 16.67 -9.57
N PRO A 539 9.44 17.06 -10.33
CA PRO A 539 9.68 16.49 -11.65
C PRO A 539 9.91 14.99 -11.59
N TYR A 540 9.42 14.26 -12.60
CA TYR A 540 9.72 12.84 -12.81
C TYR A 540 11.15 12.68 -13.30
N ARG A 541 11.95 11.86 -12.63
CA ARG A 541 13.32 11.50 -13.07
C ARG A 541 13.27 10.18 -13.80
N LEU A 542 13.70 10.20 -15.06
CA LEU A 542 13.82 8.99 -15.88
C LEU A 542 14.88 8.06 -15.29
N GLN A 543 14.61 6.76 -15.36
CA GLN A 543 15.55 5.71 -14.93
C GLN A 543 16.22 5.07 -16.15
N ASP A 544 17.53 4.87 -16.07
CA ASP A 544 18.34 4.07 -17.00
C ASP A 544 18.26 2.56 -16.73
N LEU A 545 17.34 2.15 -15.84
CA LEU A 545 17.08 0.76 -15.51
C LEU A 545 16.11 0.14 -16.52
N HIS A 546 16.50 -1.00 -17.07
CA HIS A 546 15.71 -1.81 -18.00
C HIS A 546 15.47 -3.19 -17.40
N ILE A 547 14.20 -3.56 -17.26
CA ILE A 547 13.80 -4.89 -16.80
C ILE A 547 12.98 -5.52 -17.90
N LYS A 548 13.33 -6.75 -18.28
CA LYS A 548 12.59 -7.54 -19.26
C LYS A 548 12.25 -8.90 -18.68
N VAL A 549 10.98 -9.31 -18.80
CA VAL A 549 10.60 -10.71 -18.56
C VAL A 549 10.92 -11.47 -19.85
N VAL A 550 11.99 -12.26 -19.82
CA VAL A 550 12.51 -12.95 -21.01
C VAL A 550 11.68 -14.19 -21.34
N ALA A 551 11.41 -15.02 -20.34
CA ALA A 551 10.76 -16.30 -20.48
C ALA A 551 10.13 -16.76 -19.16
N THR A 552 9.38 -17.85 -19.23
CA THR A 552 8.95 -18.62 -18.05
C THR A 552 9.59 -20.01 -18.12
N GLU A 553 10.23 -20.43 -17.02
CA GLU A 553 10.90 -21.72 -16.91
C GLU A 553 10.51 -22.41 -15.61
N ASN A 554 9.81 -23.54 -15.69
CA ASN A 554 9.28 -24.27 -14.52
C ASN A 554 8.52 -23.33 -13.58
N GLN A 555 7.58 -22.57 -14.13
CA GLN A 555 6.78 -21.54 -13.45
C GLN A 555 7.60 -20.28 -13.05
N ARG A 556 8.91 -20.32 -12.93
CA ARG A 556 9.72 -19.12 -12.63
C ARG A 556 9.79 -18.14 -13.78
N TYR A 557 9.95 -16.86 -13.48
CA TYR A 557 10.19 -15.83 -14.49
C TYR A 557 11.68 -15.57 -14.66
N ILE A 558 12.18 -15.65 -15.89
CA ILE A 558 13.56 -15.27 -16.20
C ILE A 558 13.59 -13.77 -16.48
N LEU A 559 14.24 -13.02 -15.61
CA LEU A 559 14.37 -11.57 -15.71
C LEU A 559 15.75 -11.20 -16.23
N GLU A 560 15.77 -10.34 -17.23
CA GLU A 560 16.96 -9.61 -17.67
C GLU A 560 16.89 -8.18 -17.14
N ILE A 561 17.89 -7.78 -16.37
CA ILE A 561 17.95 -6.49 -15.68
C ILE A 561 19.24 -5.81 -16.07
N GLU A 562 19.16 -4.63 -16.65
CA GLU A 562 20.32 -3.93 -17.18
C GLU A 562 20.21 -2.44 -16.90
N ARG A 563 21.33 -1.79 -16.57
CA ARG A 563 21.42 -0.34 -16.65
C ARG A 563 22.08 0.07 -17.96
N LYS A 564 21.39 0.85 -18.78
CA LYS A 564 21.91 1.35 -20.05
C LYS A 564 21.16 2.61 -20.50
N ALA A 565 21.64 3.20 -21.59
CA ALA A 565 20.99 4.34 -22.23
C ALA A 565 19.51 4.05 -22.52
N ILE A 566 18.66 5.03 -22.25
CA ILE A 566 17.23 4.97 -22.56
C ILE A 566 17.08 5.06 -24.08
N GLU A 567 16.68 3.98 -24.75
CA GLU A 567 16.53 3.95 -26.20
C GLU A 567 15.06 3.91 -26.63
N LEU A 568 14.49 5.05 -27.04
CA LEU A 568 13.12 5.15 -27.56
C LEU A 568 13.02 4.55 -28.97
N LYS A 569 12.71 3.25 -29.03
CA LYS A 569 12.55 2.47 -30.27
C LYS A 569 11.24 2.75 -31.00
N GLU A 570 10.26 3.29 -30.30
CA GLU A 570 8.95 3.66 -30.80
C GLU A 570 8.68 5.14 -30.51
N GLY A 571 7.70 5.72 -31.20
CA GLY A 571 7.26 7.08 -30.93
C GLY A 571 6.65 7.18 -29.53
N GLN A 572 6.95 8.27 -28.81
CA GLN A 572 6.52 8.47 -27.43
C GLN A 572 5.91 9.85 -27.24
N ASP A 573 4.89 9.90 -26.38
CA ASP A 573 4.30 11.13 -25.87
C ASP A 573 4.68 11.28 -24.41
N TRP A 574 5.42 12.34 -24.10
CA TRP A 574 5.83 12.67 -22.74
C TRP A 574 5.15 13.96 -22.29
N ALA A 575 4.66 13.92 -21.05
CA ALA A 575 3.94 15.01 -20.42
C ALA A 575 4.32 15.14 -18.95
N GLY A 576 4.19 16.35 -18.40
CA GLY A 576 4.62 16.70 -17.04
C GLY A 576 6.05 17.27 -17.02
N GLU A 577 6.55 17.53 -15.81
CA GLU A 577 7.93 17.97 -15.60
C GLU A 577 8.83 16.74 -15.51
N ILE A 578 9.82 16.64 -16.39
CA ILE A 578 10.65 15.45 -16.63
C ILE A 578 12.10 15.86 -16.60
N ILE A 579 12.93 15.10 -15.90
CA ILE A 579 14.37 15.24 -15.86
C ILE A 579 14.99 14.02 -16.51
N LEU A 580 15.84 14.24 -17.53
CA LEU A 580 16.85 13.29 -17.99
C LEU A 580 18.13 13.56 -17.20
N PRO A 581 18.50 12.71 -16.23
CA PRO A 581 19.77 12.83 -15.52
C PRO A 581 20.95 12.39 -16.41
N ASN A 582 22.17 12.75 -15.99
CA ASN A 582 23.39 12.14 -16.51
C ASN A 582 23.51 10.74 -15.88
N CYS A 583 23.11 9.72 -16.64
CA CYS A 583 23.05 8.33 -16.20
C CYS A 583 24.38 7.61 -16.40
N SER A 584 25.10 7.94 -17.47
CA SER A 584 26.33 7.24 -17.84
C SER A 584 27.57 7.73 -17.07
N GLU A 585 27.47 8.89 -16.42
CA GLU A 585 28.54 9.56 -15.66
C GLU A 585 29.79 9.86 -16.51
N ASP A 586 29.67 9.80 -17.83
CA ASP A 586 30.74 9.98 -18.82
C ASP A 586 30.20 10.61 -20.12
N GLU A 587 30.92 10.45 -21.24
CA GLU A 587 30.50 11.01 -22.53
C GLU A 587 29.49 10.16 -23.31
N ARG A 588 29.06 9.00 -22.78
CA ARG A 588 28.05 8.16 -23.45
C ARG A 588 26.68 8.84 -23.44
N VAL A 589 25.83 8.40 -24.38
CA VAL A 589 24.48 8.94 -24.53
C VAL A 589 23.54 8.41 -23.46
N ASP A 590 22.79 9.29 -22.79
CA ASP A 590 21.78 8.90 -21.80
C ASP A 590 20.43 8.57 -22.43
N LEU A 591 20.03 9.32 -23.47
CA LEU A 591 18.76 9.15 -24.19
C LEU A 591 18.97 9.08 -25.70
N ILE A 592 18.57 7.96 -26.31
CA ILE A 592 18.60 7.75 -27.76
C ILE A 592 17.18 7.75 -28.30
N LEU A 593 16.83 8.72 -29.15
CA LEU A 593 15.61 8.66 -29.95
C LEU A 593 15.92 7.94 -31.27
N ALA A 594 15.39 6.73 -31.44
CA ALA A 594 15.75 5.86 -32.56
C ALA A 594 15.34 6.43 -33.93
N LYS A 595 15.91 5.83 -34.98
CA LYS A 595 15.78 6.30 -36.36
C LYS A 595 14.32 6.45 -36.78
N LYS A 596 13.97 7.62 -37.34
CA LYS A 596 12.60 8.01 -37.76
C LYS A 596 11.55 8.10 -36.63
N GLN A 597 11.92 7.89 -35.36
CA GLN A 597 10.97 8.01 -34.26
C GLN A 597 10.67 9.46 -33.90
N VAL A 598 9.56 9.66 -33.20
CA VAL A 598 9.10 10.97 -32.75
C VAL A 598 8.91 10.92 -31.23
N LEU A 599 9.60 11.81 -30.53
CA LEU A 599 9.29 12.12 -29.14
C LEU A 599 8.53 13.44 -29.13
N GLN A 600 7.36 13.47 -28.50
CA GLN A 600 6.57 14.69 -28.39
C GLN A 600 6.38 15.12 -26.94
N LEU A 601 6.73 16.38 -26.67
CA LEU A 601 6.48 17.07 -25.42
C LEU A 601 5.19 17.86 -25.56
N ARG A 602 4.17 17.49 -24.78
CA ARG A 602 2.85 18.12 -24.84
C ARG A 602 2.20 18.18 -23.47
N PRO A 603 1.27 19.12 -23.20
CA PRO A 603 0.58 19.20 -21.92
C PRO A 603 -0.15 17.90 -21.57
N SER A 604 -0.06 17.51 -20.29
CA SER A 604 -0.78 16.35 -19.73
C SER A 604 -2.30 16.58 -19.80
N GLY A 605 -3.07 15.49 -19.96
CA GLY A 605 -4.51 15.48 -19.68
C GLY A 605 -4.84 15.06 -18.25
N THR A 606 -3.85 14.58 -17.50
CA THR A 606 -4.00 14.08 -16.13
C THR A 606 -3.56 15.14 -15.12
N ALA A 607 -4.44 15.48 -14.17
CA ALA A 607 -4.17 16.48 -13.14
C ALA A 607 -2.89 16.16 -12.34
N ASN A 608 -2.08 17.20 -12.09
CA ASN A 608 -0.88 17.13 -11.26
C ASN A 608 -0.76 18.32 -10.29
N ARG A 609 -1.85 19.07 -10.14
CA ARG A 609 -2.01 20.22 -9.23
C ARG A 609 -3.41 20.22 -8.65
N SER A 610 -3.54 20.82 -7.48
CA SER A 610 -4.81 20.99 -6.77
C SER A 610 -5.55 22.26 -7.16
N ARG A 611 -4.86 23.31 -7.64
CA ARG A 611 -5.51 24.57 -8.03
C ARG A 611 -5.59 24.69 -9.55
N GLN A 612 -6.72 25.19 -10.00
CA GLN A 612 -6.94 25.47 -11.41
C GLN A 612 -5.95 26.55 -11.88
N GLN A 613 -5.27 26.29 -12.99
CA GLN A 613 -4.41 27.24 -13.66
C GLN A 613 -5.24 28.21 -14.49
N VAL A 614 -4.63 29.32 -14.96
CA VAL A 614 -5.31 30.36 -15.77
C VAL A 614 -5.99 29.82 -17.03
N ASN A 615 -5.53 28.67 -17.54
CA ASN A 615 -6.12 27.99 -18.70
C ASN A 615 -7.32 27.10 -18.36
N GLY A 616 -7.83 27.14 -17.12
CA GLY A 616 -8.95 26.33 -16.65
C GLY A 616 -8.59 24.87 -16.32
N ARG A 617 -7.31 24.50 -16.32
CA ARG A 617 -6.88 23.10 -16.10
C ARG A 617 -6.09 22.92 -14.82
N PHE A 618 -6.06 21.69 -14.31
CA PHE A 618 -5.28 21.28 -13.15
C PHE A 618 -3.92 20.66 -13.52
N VAL A 619 -3.35 21.13 -14.63
CA VAL A 619 -2.08 20.64 -15.18
C VAL A 619 -1.06 21.75 -15.31
N GLY A 620 0.13 21.49 -14.80
CA GLY A 620 1.32 22.29 -15.04
C GLY A 620 1.85 22.17 -16.48
N PRO A 621 2.90 22.94 -16.81
CA PRO A 621 3.57 22.82 -18.10
C PRO A 621 4.22 21.44 -18.26
N THR A 622 4.48 21.07 -19.52
CA THR A 622 5.34 19.91 -19.83
C THR A 622 6.74 20.41 -20.10
N ILE A 623 7.70 19.98 -19.28
CA ILE A 623 9.10 20.41 -19.37
C ILE A 623 9.96 19.16 -19.44
N LEU A 624 10.77 19.01 -20.48
CA LEU A 624 11.88 18.07 -20.47
C LEU A 624 13.16 18.84 -20.19
N THR A 625 13.77 18.58 -19.04
CA THR A 625 15.06 19.11 -18.64
C THR A 625 16.14 18.06 -18.86
N LEU A 626 17.12 18.38 -19.71
CA LEU A 626 18.38 17.66 -19.76
C LEU A 626 19.26 18.24 -18.65
N ALA A 627 19.47 17.45 -17.60
CA ALA A 627 20.23 17.87 -16.43
C ALA A 627 21.71 18.12 -16.77
N GLN A 628 22.42 18.78 -15.86
CA GLN A 628 23.85 19.05 -16.00
C GLN A 628 24.64 17.81 -16.48
N GLY A 629 25.36 17.98 -17.60
CA GLY A 629 26.21 16.95 -18.21
C GLY A 629 25.47 15.83 -18.95
N SER A 630 24.14 15.75 -18.90
CA SER A 630 23.38 14.71 -19.61
C SER A 630 23.43 14.88 -21.12
N SER A 631 23.22 13.80 -21.86
CA SER A 631 23.28 13.81 -23.31
C SER A 631 22.16 13.04 -23.99
N CYS A 632 21.62 13.63 -25.07
CA CYS A 632 20.55 13.04 -25.87
C CYS A 632 20.94 12.97 -27.35
N TYR A 633 20.83 11.79 -27.95
CA TYR A 633 21.05 11.58 -29.38
C TYR A 633 19.74 11.37 -30.14
N LEU A 634 19.47 12.23 -31.11
CA LEU A 634 18.39 12.05 -32.07
C LEU A 634 18.94 11.37 -33.32
N ALA A 635 18.64 10.09 -33.49
CA ALA A 635 19.11 9.33 -34.64
C ALA A 635 18.56 9.84 -35.99
N LYS A 636 19.07 9.27 -37.09
CA LYS A 636 18.72 9.69 -38.46
C LYS A 636 17.21 9.86 -38.68
N LYS A 637 16.80 11.04 -39.16
CA LYS A 637 15.39 11.41 -39.44
C LYS A 637 14.43 11.40 -38.24
N SER A 638 14.91 11.24 -37.01
CA SER A 638 14.04 11.33 -35.82
C SER A 638 13.65 12.78 -35.53
N ARG A 639 12.63 12.95 -34.68
CA ARG A 639 12.05 14.27 -34.38
C ARG A 639 11.75 14.41 -32.90
N LEU A 640 12.27 15.46 -32.27
CA LEU A 640 11.76 15.97 -31.00
C LEU A 640 10.76 17.09 -31.31
N TYR A 641 9.51 16.90 -30.89
CA TYR A 641 8.42 17.83 -31.11
C TYR A 641 8.06 18.52 -29.81
N ILE A 642 8.19 19.84 -29.78
CA ILE A 642 7.83 20.68 -28.63
C ILE A 642 6.52 21.37 -29.00
N ALA A 643 5.41 20.81 -28.53
CA ALA A 643 4.08 21.35 -28.80
C ALA A 643 3.83 22.65 -28.02
N LYS A 644 2.73 23.34 -28.33
CA LYS A 644 2.27 24.49 -27.52
C LYS A 644 2.17 24.12 -26.03
N GLY A 645 2.81 24.91 -25.17
CA GLY A 645 2.87 24.67 -23.72
C GLY A 645 3.87 23.58 -23.28
N GLY A 646 4.66 23.07 -24.23
CA GLY A 646 5.81 22.22 -23.98
C GLY A 646 7.11 23.03 -23.97
N GLN A 647 8.09 22.55 -23.22
CA GLN A 647 9.39 23.18 -23.08
C GLN A 647 10.51 22.12 -23.11
N LEU A 648 11.60 22.43 -23.82
CA LEU A 648 12.87 21.73 -23.70
C LEU A 648 13.87 22.65 -23.01
N LYS A 649 14.45 22.21 -21.90
CA LYS A 649 15.49 22.93 -21.15
C LYS A 649 16.80 22.14 -21.19
N LEU A 650 17.90 22.81 -21.52
CA LEU A 650 19.25 22.25 -21.45
C LEU A 650 20.01 23.00 -20.36
N GLU A 651 20.43 22.30 -19.31
CA GLU A 651 21.29 22.84 -18.27
C GLU A 651 22.76 22.84 -18.71
N LYS A 652 23.62 23.38 -17.84
CA LYS A 652 25.05 23.50 -18.08
C LYS A 652 25.69 22.19 -18.51
N GLY A 653 26.38 22.22 -19.65
CA GLY A 653 27.09 21.04 -20.16
C GLY A 653 26.19 19.93 -20.70
N ALA A 654 24.85 20.08 -20.66
CA ALA A 654 23.95 19.16 -21.31
C ALA A 654 24.09 19.25 -22.84
N LYS A 655 23.96 18.12 -23.55
CA LYS A 655 24.17 18.04 -25.00
C LYS A 655 23.01 17.38 -25.72
N ILE A 656 22.58 17.96 -26.85
CA ILE A 656 21.73 17.28 -27.83
C ILE A 656 22.50 17.10 -29.12
N ILE A 657 22.63 15.85 -29.57
CA ILE A 657 23.30 15.50 -30.83
C ILE A 657 22.23 15.14 -31.86
N LEU A 658 22.11 15.94 -32.92
CA LEU A 658 21.15 15.69 -34.00
C LEU A 658 21.83 14.90 -35.13
N GLY A 659 21.49 13.62 -35.27
CA GLY A 659 21.92 12.78 -36.37
C GLY A 659 21.41 13.25 -37.75
N PRO A 660 21.81 12.58 -38.85
CA PRO A 660 21.51 13.06 -40.20
C PRO A 660 20.00 13.26 -40.45
N LYS A 661 19.60 14.46 -40.87
CA LYS A 661 18.20 14.86 -41.11
C LYS A 661 17.29 14.78 -39.87
N ALA A 662 17.82 14.64 -38.66
CA ALA A 662 17.05 14.74 -37.43
C ALA A 662 16.55 16.18 -37.22
N LYS A 663 15.47 16.35 -36.45
CA LYS A 663 14.86 17.66 -36.25
C LYS A 663 14.43 17.89 -34.81
N ILE A 664 14.62 19.11 -34.33
CA ILE A 664 13.83 19.66 -33.23
C ILE A 664 12.79 20.59 -33.86
N ILE A 665 11.52 20.40 -33.54
CA ILE A 665 10.42 21.19 -34.08
C ILE A 665 9.71 21.87 -32.91
N ILE A 666 9.71 23.19 -32.91
CA ILE A 666 9.11 24.05 -31.88
C ILE A 666 7.85 24.66 -32.48
N GLU A 667 6.69 24.29 -31.95
CA GLU A 667 5.40 24.90 -32.31
C GLU A 667 5.25 26.31 -31.75
N LYS A 668 4.29 27.08 -32.29
CA LYS A 668 3.90 28.37 -31.72
C LYS A 668 3.45 28.19 -30.25
N GLY A 669 4.21 28.80 -29.33
CA GLY A 669 4.00 28.68 -27.89
C GLY A 669 4.67 27.46 -27.24
N GLY A 670 5.52 26.73 -27.97
CA GLY A 670 6.53 25.84 -27.40
C GLY A 670 7.85 26.58 -27.22
N GLU A 671 8.69 26.09 -26.30
CA GLU A 671 9.92 26.78 -25.90
C GLU A 671 11.15 25.86 -25.89
N LEU A 672 12.28 26.43 -26.28
CA LEU A 672 13.61 25.82 -26.18
C LEU A 672 14.50 26.79 -25.40
N ILE A 673 15.01 26.35 -24.25
CA ILE A 673 15.87 27.14 -23.37
C ILE A 673 17.21 26.42 -23.22
N ALA A 674 18.31 27.09 -23.55
CA ALA A 674 19.66 26.56 -23.38
C ALA A 674 20.44 27.43 -22.38
N GLU A 675 20.51 26.97 -21.14
CA GLU A 675 21.25 27.59 -20.03
C GLU A 675 22.67 26.98 -20.00
N GLU A 676 23.51 27.35 -20.97
CA GLU A 676 24.86 26.78 -21.20
C GLU A 676 24.87 25.33 -21.73
N GLY A 677 23.73 24.79 -22.14
CA GLY A 677 23.64 23.54 -22.91
C GLY A 677 23.96 23.72 -24.40
N GLN A 678 24.35 22.63 -25.06
CA GLN A 678 24.80 22.64 -26.46
C GLN A 678 23.91 21.77 -27.35
N ILE A 679 23.75 22.19 -28.62
CA ILE A 679 23.06 21.40 -29.66
C ILE A 679 24.00 21.25 -30.85
N GLU A 680 24.38 20.01 -31.15
CA GLU A 680 25.24 19.65 -32.26
C GLU A 680 24.43 19.21 -33.48
N LEU A 681 24.67 19.85 -34.62
CA LEU A 681 23.92 19.60 -35.85
C LEU A 681 24.68 18.67 -36.80
N GLY A 682 24.18 17.44 -36.95
CA GLY A 682 24.63 16.55 -38.01
C GLY A 682 24.14 16.96 -39.40
N ARG A 683 24.56 16.19 -40.42
CA ARG A 683 24.29 16.51 -41.83
C ARG A 683 22.80 16.71 -42.12
N ARG A 684 22.43 17.93 -42.53
CA ARG A 684 21.04 18.35 -42.85
C ARG A 684 20.07 18.25 -41.67
N ALA A 685 20.57 18.13 -40.44
CA ALA A 685 19.74 18.31 -39.24
C ALA A 685 19.26 19.76 -39.15
N LYS A 686 18.11 19.99 -38.50
CA LYS A 686 17.52 21.33 -38.38
C LYS A 686 16.79 21.52 -37.05
N ILE A 687 16.87 22.73 -36.51
CA ILE A 687 15.91 23.23 -35.53
C ILE A 687 14.91 24.07 -36.32
N ILE A 688 13.61 23.82 -36.14
CA ILE A 688 12.53 24.47 -36.88
C ILE A 688 11.59 25.12 -35.87
N LYS A 689 11.43 26.44 -35.96
CA LYS A 689 10.41 27.19 -35.22
C LYS A 689 9.25 27.49 -36.18
N LYS A 690 8.04 27.04 -35.83
CA LYS A 690 6.82 27.21 -36.63
C LYS A 690 6.01 28.43 -36.23
#